data_AF-A0A9C6X3Z6-F1
#
_entry.id   AF-A0A9C6X3Z6-F1
#
_cell.length_a   1.000
_cell.length_b   1.000
_cell.length_c   1.000
_cell.angle_alpha   90.00
_cell.angle_beta   90.00
_cell.angle_gamma   90.00
#
_symmetry.space_group_name_H-M   'P 1'
#
loop_
_entity.id
_entity.type
_entity.pdbx_description
1 polymer ?
#
loop_
_entity_poly.entity_id
_entity_poly.type
_entity_poly.pdbx_seq_one_letter_code
_entity_poly.pdbx_strand_id
1 'polypeptide(L)'
;MDIAPVISKKRLLAYLAKYISKSEVSSISLSDLMKGILDTMNDDSKCVRAIQRFFIKACVERDICAQEVSHILLGLKLHSSGKRAFVIVNFNNKRWCPLLNEISDESDCASGKSFIEKYIDRPAFMENVSLWDAAKKYNALKWKLLPQNAENIVRVFPVVNLKKDDDNDKYFEQQVFLHVPWRNEDNLRDENETWSDVYNRHGLSNVPGITDLLENVICDNGVEEEEEDIDEFVSNFYEGELENETNEEWMVCSSMGCGRIDKVELGKRHVDLNYPWMDSFELYKQYGTIEEFQNFIREEKKKSESNVEVDDSMFATNLNVTLSCDQQKVLQLVMKQIESIECNQSSDICADTIKTCIVQGKAGTGKSLVIAEITKVLTQKFGKQSYVLGTPTGVSALLIKGKTVHSIFRIPRESKNFKPLMGEQARKLTNEFENVKFLILDEYSMIGSRMMGMINRRCKEATGNYDEDFGGLYTYFFGDIKQLPPVKDRPIYSYNQKCALSQCGYNAMRNIQSCIVLNKIHRQTDNQFLNILTNISEGGVTKEDFEVLKTRMKGVTFEDDAFKDALHLFATKEEVRNFNISKLGQLKDSNNHVVPVLKVEARTNCVKAKKATTDEAQGLEQNLYLAKGCNIMLRTNLWLAKGLVNGAMGKIVDILYNVNTEVSINHPTVLLCEFDTYTGPSIIPGSNIVPVPTMFSSWTNQHNESLSRIQFPIALSYACSIHKSQGLTLPKAVVHIGEKEFALGLTYVAMSRVKSLKSILFYPFSFARISKLNSANLMLRNDFLQYISTKCVF
;
A
#
# COMPACT_ATOMS: atom_id res chain seq x y z
N MET A 1 -29.82 16.80 -10.96
CA MET A 1 -29.90 15.61 -11.86
C MET A 1 -31.35 15.21 -12.01
N ASP A 2 -31.98 15.56 -13.14
CA ASP A 2 -33.33 15.11 -13.55
C ASP A 2 -33.29 13.78 -14.32
N ILE A 3 -34.17 12.82 -14.01
CA ILE A 3 -34.27 11.52 -14.70
C ILE A 3 -35.70 11.18 -15.16
N ALA A 4 -36.06 11.63 -16.37
CA ALA A 4 -36.79 10.91 -17.42
C ALA A 4 -36.99 9.39 -17.43
N PRO A 5 -38.11 8.74 -17.02
CA PRO A 5 -38.41 7.40 -17.50
C PRO A 5 -38.88 7.45 -18.95
N VAL A 6 -38.27 6.57 -19.72
CA VAL A 6 -38.55 6.36 -21.12
C VAL A 6 -39.59 5.26 -21.28
N ILE A 7 -40.73 5.60 -21.87
CA ILE A 7 -41.92 4.74 -21.94
C ILE A 7 -42.25 4.25 -23.36
N SER A 8 -41.41 4.54 -24.35
CA SER A 8 -41.48 3.91 -25.67
C SER A 8 -40.11 3.92 -26.34
N LYS A 9 -39.86 3.03 -27.30
CA LYS A 9 -38.62 3.05 -28.09
C LYS A 9 -38.33 4.41 -28.74
N LYS A 10 -39.37 5.19 -29.11
CA LYS A 10 -39.21 6.53 -29.67
C LYS A 10 -38.87 7.58 -28.60
N ARG A 11 -39.46 7.49 -27.40
CA ARG A 11 -39.05 8.29 -26.23
C ARG A 11 -37.66 7.90 -25.72
N LEU A 12 -37.22 6.66 -25.94
CA LEU A 12 -35.86 6.20 -25.60
C LEU A 12 -34.85 6.88 -26.48
N LEU A 13 -35.12 6.86 -27.78
CA LEU A 13 -34.28 7.51 -28.76
C LEU A 13 -34.32 9.04 -28.60
N ALA A 14 -35.47 9.63 -28.26
CA ALA A 14 -35.57 11.08 -28.00
C ALA A 14 -34.93 11.50 -26.66
N TYR A 15 -35.02 10.68 -25.60
CA TYR A 15 -34.34 10.92 -24.32
C TYR A 15 -32.84 10.77 -24.49
N LEU A 16 -32.38 9.70 -25.14
CA LEU A 16 -30.98 9.52 -25.52
C LEU A 16 -30.49 10.67 -26.41
N ALA A 17 -31.27 11.11 -27.41
CA ALA A 17 -30.92 12.25 -28.25
C ALA A 17 -30.84 13.55 -27.44
N LYS A 18 -31.81 13.84 -26.56
CA LYS A 18 -31.85 15.03 -25.69
C LYS A 18 -30.71 15.03 -24.65
N TYR A 19 -30.29 13.86 -24.16
CA TYR A 19 -29.18 13.71 -23.20
C TYR A 19 -27.80 13.73 -23.86
N ILE A 20 -27.69 13.20 -25.08
CA ILE A 20 -26.49 13.31 -25.93
C ILE A 20 -26.35 14.72 -26.50
N SER A 21 -27.46 15.45 -26.68
CA SER A 21 -27.48 16.86 -27.09
C SER A 21 -27.52 17.85 -25.92
N LYS A 22 -27.39 17.41 -24.65
CA LYS A 22 -27.17 18.33 -23.54
C LYS A 22 -25.85 19.05 -23.82
N SER A 23 -25.97 20.32 -24.18
CA SER A 23 -24.84 21.19 -24.48
C SER A 23 -24.13 21.56 -23.18
N GLU A 24 -23.13 20.77 -22.79
CA GLU A 24 -22.07 21.25 -21.90
C GLU A 24 -20.96 21.90 -22.72
N VAL A 25 -20.39 22.95 -22.12
CA VAL A 25 -19.46 23.92 -22.70
C VAL A 25 -18.41 23.25 -23.59
N SER A 26 -18.23 23.80 -24.80
CA SER A 26 -17.33 23.27 -25.82
C SER A 26 -15.95 22.92 -25.23
N SER A 27 -15.63 21.63 -25.16
CA SER A 27 -14.29 21.20 -24.83
C SER A 27 -13.33 21.70 -25.91
N ILE A 28 -12.44 22.62 -25.53
CA ILE A 28 -11.39 23.15 -26.41
C ILE A 28 -10.53 22.00 -26.95
N SER A 29 -10.27 20.96 -26.13
CA SER A 29 -9.49 19.79 -26.54
C SER A 29 -10.21 18.94 -27.58
N LEU A 30 -11.53 18.78 -27.48
CA LEU A 30 -12.32 18.02 -28.45
C LEU A 30 -12.44 18.77 -29.78
N SER A 31 -12.60 20.11 -29.73
CA SER A 31 -12.61 20.99 -30.90
C SER A 31 -11.29 20.95 -31.67
N ASP A 32 -10.17 21.06 -30.97
CA ASP A 32 -8.83 20.99 -31.57
C ASP A 32 -8.53 19.60 -32.14
N LEU A 33 -9.02 18.55 -31.48
CA LEU A 33 -8.93 17.17 -31.96
C LEU A 33 -9.77 16.94 -33.21
N MET A 34 -10.95 17.57 -33.31
CA MET A 34 -11.82 17.51 -34.48
C MET A 34 -11.19 18.22 -35.68
N LYS A 35 -10.63 19.42 -35.48
CA LYS A 35 -9.87 20.17 -36.51
C LYS A 35 -8.69 19.35 -37.02
N GLY A 36 -7.88 18.80 -36.13
CA GLY A 36 -6.73 17.96 -36.52
C GLY A 36 -7.11 16.68 -37.27
N ILE A 37 -8.32 16.15 -37.06
CA ILE A 37 -8.83 14.99 -37.82
C ILE A 37 -9.34 15.42 -39.20
N LEU A 38 -10.07 16.54 -39.28
CA LEU A 38 -10.57 17.12 -40.54
C LEU A 38 -9.43 17.52 -41.49
N ASP A 39 -8.36 18.12 -40.97
CA ASP A 39 -7.17 18.53 -41.74
C ASP A 39 -6.40 17.33 -42.34
N THR A 40 -6.68 16.10 -41.88
CA THR A 40 -6.03 14.88 -42.36
C THR A 40 -6.91 14.05 -43.29
N MET A 41 -8.11 14.51 -43.64
CA MET A 41 -9.00 13.83 -44.57
C MET A 41 -8.70 14.24 -46.02
N ASN A 42 -8.34 13.27 -46.86
CA ASN A 42 -8.43 13.40 -48.32
C ASN A 42 -9.76 12.78 -48.79
N ASP A 43 -10.38 13.40 -49.80
CA ASP A 43 -11.73 13.09 -50.32
C ASP A 43 -11.95 11.62 -50.73
N ASP A 44 -10.89 10.86 -51.01
CA ASP A 44 -10.97 9.45 -51.43
C ASP A 44 -10.73 8.41 -50.32
N SER A 45 -10.53 8.83 -49.07
CA SER A 45 -10.21 7.92 -47.96
C SER A 45 -11.45 7.57 -47.12
N LYS A 46 -11.92 6.31 -47.24
CA LYS A 46 -13.07 5.71 -46.54
C LYS A 46 -13.30 6.27 -45.12
N CYS A 47 -14.35 7.09 -44.97
CA CYS A 47 -14.78 7.79 -43.74
C CYS A 47 -14.76 6.93 -42.47
N VAL A 48 -14.92 5.61 -42.60
CA VAL A 48 -14.87 4.63 -41.52
C VAL A 48 -13.56 4.67 -40.72
N ARG A 49 -12.40 4.90 -41.34
CA ARG A 49 -11.11 4.94 -40.63
C ARG A 49 -10.96 6.20 -39.77
N ALA A 50 -11.50 7.33 -40.24
CA ALA A 50 -11.50 8.57 -39.48
C ALA A 50 -12.42 8.45 -38.26
N ILE A 51 -13.61 7.89 -38.45
CA ILE A 51 -14.58 7.62 -37.38
C ILE A 51 -14.01 6.64 -36.34
N GLN A 52 -13.31 5.58 -36.76
CA GLN A 52 -12.65 4.66 -35.83
C GLN A 52 -11.53 5.31 -35.01
N ARG A 53 -10.71 6.18 -35.61
CA ARG A 53 -9.66 6.91 -34.89
C ARG A 53 -10.25 7.90 -33.88
N PHE A 54 -11.34 8.57 -34.25
CA PHE A 54 -12.10 9.44 -33.37
C PHE A 54 -12.64 8.67 -32.15
N PHE A 55 -13.33 7.54 -32.38
CA PHE A 55 -13.87 6.71 -31.28
C PHE A 55 -12.80 6.16 -30.34
N ILE A 56 -11.67 5.69 -30.89
CA ILE A 56 -10.59 5.12 -30.06
C ILE A 56 -9.94 6.19 -29.18
N LYS A 57 -9.78 7.43 -29.66
CA LYS A 57 -9.22 8.52 -28.87
C LYS A 57 -10.23 9.12 -27.88
N ALA A 58 -11.50 9.27 -28.27
CA ALA A 58 -12.56 9.74 -27.39
C ALA A 58 -12.81 8.80 -26.19
N CYS A 59 -12.67 7.48 -26.38
CA CYS A 59 -12.75 6.52 -25.27
C CYS A 59 -11.56 6.57 -24.30
N VAL A 60 -10.41 7.12 -24.71
CA VAL A 60 -9.20 7.24 -23.87
C VAL A 60 -9.20 8.55 -23.07
N GLU A 61 -9.90 9.58 -23.57
CA GLU A 61 -10.04 10.89 -22.91
C GLU A 61 -11.39 11.06 -22.19
N ARG A 62 -12.05 9.95 -21.80
CA ARG A 62 -13.34 9.99 -21.12
C ARG A 62 -13.18 9.95 -19.60
N ASP A 63 -13.76 10.93 -18.92
CA ASP A 63 -13.91 10.90 -17.46
C ASP A 63 -15.06 9.97 -17.06
N ILE A 64 -14.79 9.10 -16.07
CA ILE A 64 -15.72 8.08 -15.56
C ILE A 64 -16.16 8.50 -14.16
N CYS A 65 -17.46 8.42 -13.86
CA CYS A 65 -17.96 8.78 -12.52
C CYS A 65 -17.51 7.77 -11.44
N ALA A 66 -17.40 8.21 -10.18
CA ALA A 66 -16.90 7.39 -9.08
C ALA A 66 -17.73 6.11 -8.83
N GLN A 67 -19.03 6.15 -9.12
CA GLN A 67 -19.97 5.05 -8.95
C GLN A 67 -19.78 3.99 -10.06
N GLU A 68 -19.51 4.43 -11.28
CA GLU A 68 -19.20 3.58 -12.43
C GLU A 68 -17.79 2.98 -12.29
N VAL A 69 -16.83 3.74 -11.75
CA VAL A 69 -15.52 3.21 -11.32
C VAL A 69 -15.69 2.13 -10.24
N SER A 70 -16.57 2.34 -9.26
CA SER A 70 -16.81 1.38 -8.17
C SER A 70 -17.52 0.12 -8.66
N HIS A 71 -18.53 0.25 -9.52
CA HIS A 71 -19.20 -0.87 -10.18
C HIS A 71 -18.21 -1.72 -10.98
N ILE A 72 -17.38 -1.07 -11.80
CA ILE A 72 -16.42 -1.72 -12.69
C ILE A 72 -15.29 -2.39 -11.89
N LEU A 73 -14.77 -1.74 -10.85
CA LEU A 73 -13.65 -2.27 -10.06
C LEU A 73 -14.05 -3.39 -9.11
N LEU A 74 -15.27 -3.33 -8.58
CA LEU A 74 -15.73 -4.24 -7.53
C LEU A 74 -16.67 -5.33 -8.04
N GLY A 75 -17.11 -5.26 -9.31
CA GLY A 75 -18.03 -6.23 -9.90
C GLY A 75 -19.41 -6.26 -9.20
N LEU A 76 -19.76 -5.18 -8.52
CA LEU A 76 -21.01 -5.04 -7.78
C LEU A 76 -22.16 -4.91 -8.76
N LYS A 77 -23.25 -5.66 -8.58
CA LYS A 77 -24.47 -5.38 -9.37
C LYS A 77 -24.97 -3.99 -9.02
N LEU A 78 -25.19 -3.13 -10.02
CA LEU A 78 -25.89 -1.86 -9.82
C LEU A 78 -27.34 -2.19 -9.47
N HIS A 79 -27.75 -1.90 -8.24
CA HIS A 79 -29.13 -2.07 -7.79
C HIS A 79 -29.82 -0.71 -7.68
N SER A 80 -31.06 -0.61 -8.13
CA SER A 80 -31.87 0.61 -8.05
C SER A 80 -32.32 0.86 -6.61
N SER A 81 -31.64 1.74 -5.89
CA SER A 81 -32.19 2.29 -4.64
C SER A 81 -33.11 3.47 -4.95
N GLY A 82 -34.31 3.19 -5.46
CA GLY A 82 -35.34 4.19 -5.78
C GLY A 82 -36.29 4.54 -4.63
N LYS A 83 -35.88 4.41 -3.36
CA LYS A 83 -36.81 4.49 -2.21
C LYS A 83 -36.81 5.83 -1.44
N ARG A 84 -35.93 6.78 -1.75
CA ARG A 84 -35.85 8.07 -1.02
C ARG A 84 -35.71 9.22 -2.01
N ALA A 85 -36.60 10.21 -1.93
CA ALA A 85 -36.48 11.44 -2.70
C ALA A 85 -35.73 12.51 -1.90
N PHE A 86 -35.10 13.46 -2.60
CA PHE A 86 -34.57 14.68 -1.98
C PHE A 86 -35.66 15.75 -2.02
N VAL A 87 -35.92 16.41 -0.90
CA VAL A 87 -36.84 17.56 -0.81
C VAL A 87 -36.04 18.77 -0.36
N ILE A 88 -36.05 19.82 -1.16
CA ILE A 88 -35.34 21.07 -0.87
C ILE A 88 -36.35 22.07 -0.29
N VAL A 89 -36.07 22.55 0.92
CA VAL A 89 -36.82 23.62 1.60
C VAL A 89 -35.95 24.87 1.55
N ASN A 90 -36.29 25.80 0.65
CA ASN A 90 -35.52 27.03 0.44
C ASN A 90 -36.28 28.25 1.02
N PHE A 91 -35.70 28.87 2.03
CA PHE A 91 -36.22 30.07 2.70
C PHE A 91 -35.78 31.39 2.03
N ASN A 92 -34.96 31.37 0.98
CA ASN A 92 -34.42 32.59 0.36
C ASN A 92 -35.43 33.38 -0.51
N ASN A 93 -36.52 32.78 -1.00
CA ASN A 93 -37.35 33.40 -2.05
C ASN A 93 -38.77 33.79 -1.61
N LYS A 94 -39.00 35.10 -1.42
CA LYS A 94 -40.28 35.80 -1.74
C LYS A 94 -40.36 36.24 -3.22
N ARG A 95 -39.48 35.75 -4.10
CA ARG A 95 -39.52 36.01 -5.55
C ARG A 95 -39.12 34.78 -6.34
N TRP A 96 -40.08 34.16 -6.99
CA TRP A 96 -39.85 33.29 -8.13
C TRP A 96 -40.70 33.83 -9.28
N CYS A 97 -40.05 34.38 -10.31
CA CYS A 97 -40.68 34.69 -11.59
C CYS A 97 -40.22 33.62 -12.58
N PRO A 98 -41.14 32.92 -13.28
CA PRO A 98 -40.77 31.90 -14.25
C PRO A 98 -40.20 32.58 -15.50
N LEU A 99 -38.95 32.29 -15.85
CA LEU A 99 -38.40 32.60 -17.18
C LEU A 99 -38.72 31.43 -18.11
N LEU A 100 -39.98 31.37 -18.56
CA LEU A 100 -40.40 30.57 -19.71
C LEU A 100 -40.89 31.54 -20.79
N ASN A 101 -40.04 31.82 -21.77
CA ASN A 101 -40.46 32.23 -23.09
C ASN A 101 -39.77 31.29 -24.08
N GLU A 102 -40.41 30.15 -24.35
CA GLU A 102 -40.79 29.72 -25.70
C GLU A 102 -41.39 28.31 -25.69
N ILE A 103 -42.53 28.20 -26.40
CA ILE A 103 -43.25 27.00 -26.86
C ILE A 103 -44.41 26.51 -25.98
N SER A 104 -45.57 26.97 -26.43
CA SER A 104 -46.89 26.35 -26.46
C SER A 104 -46.90 24.84 -26.73
N ASP A 105 -47.62 24.07 -25.90
CA ASP A 105 -48.89 23.42 -26.26
C ASP A 105 -49.36 22.49 -25.12
N GLU A 106 -50.67 22.41 -24.98
CA GLU A 106 -51.47 21.95 -23.84
C GLU A 106 -51.16 20.53 -23.31
N SER A 107 -50.83 20.40 -22.01
CA SER A 107 -51.56 19.61 -21.00
C SER A 107 -50.78 19.51 -19.66
N ASP A 108 -51.35 20.11 -18.61
CA ASP A 108 -51.04 19.95 -17.17
C ASP A 108 -49.63 20.32 -16.65
N CYS A 109 -49.23 21.58 -16.82
CA CYS A 109 -48.21 22.24 -15.99
C CYS A 109 -48.78 22.53 -14.58
N ALA A 110 -48.71 21.57 -13.65
CA ALA A 110 -49.29 21.73 -12.32
C ALA A 110 -48.29 22.30 -11.29
N SER A 111 -48.23 23.63 -11.27
CA SER A 111 -47.73 24.52 -10.22
C SER A 111 -46.21 24.60 -10.04
N GLY A 112 -45.59 25.60 -10.67
CA GLY A 112 -44.29 26.16 -10.28
C GLY A 112 -44.33 26.87 -8.92
N LYS A 113 -44.96 26.23 -7.92
CA LYS A 113 -45.04 26.66 -6.53
C LYS A 113 -43.95 25.98 -5.72
N SER A 114 -43.27 26.75 -4.86
CA SER A 114 -42.24 26.20 -3.97
C SER A 114 -42.83 25.17 -2.98
N PHE A 115 -41.99 24.31 -2.40
CA PHE A 115 -42.46 23.34 -1.39
C PHE A 115 -43.14 24.03 -0.18
N ILE A 116 -42.67 25.23 0.19
CA ILE A 116 -43.27 26.04 1.26
C ILE A 116 -44.68 26.50 0.86
N GLU A 117 -44.88 26.98 -0.36
CA GLU A 117 -46.21 27.37 -0.86
C GLU A 117 -47.17 26.18 -0.92
N LYS A 118 -46.68 25.01 -1.37
CA LYS A 118 -47.44 23.76 -1.33
C LYS A 118 -47.85 23.40 0.11
N TYR A 119 -46.95 23.56 1.07
CA TYR A 119 -47.23 23.32 2.49
C TYR A 119 -48.24 24.30 3.07
N ILE A 120 -48.23 25.58 2.68
CA ILE A 120 -49.25 26.56 3.07
C ILE A 120 -50.63 26.15 2.55
N ASP A 121 -50.69 25.63 1.32
CA ASP A 121 -51.91 25.16 0.64
C ASP A 121 -52.32 23.72 1.00
N ARG A 122 -51.66 23.09 1.98
CA ARG A 122 -51.89 21.67 2.33
C ARG A 122 -53.35 21.39 2.76
N PRO A 123 -53.86 20.16 2.62
CA PRO A 123 -55.21 19.79 3.05
C PRO A 123 -55.44 19.99 4.56
N ALA A 124 -56.68 20.25 4.96
CA ALA A 124 -57.06 20.51 6.36
C ALA A 124 -56.72 19.37 7.34
N PHE A 125 -56.60 18.11 6.87
CA PHE A 125 -56.20 17.00 7.75
C PHE A 125 -54.74 17.05 8.19
N MET A 126 -53.90 17.88 7.55
CA MET A 126 -52.49 18.10 7.88
C MET A 126 -52.26 19.37 8.70
N GLU A 127 -53.29 19.94 9.32
CA GLU A 127 -53.19 21.21 10.04
C GLU A 127 -52.09 21.17 11.12
N ASN A 128 -51.98 20.03 11.82
CA ASN A 128 -51.04 19.79 12.91
C ASN A 128 -49.68 19.21 12.46
N VAL A 129 -49.41 19.12 11.15
CA VAL A 129 -48.15 18.57 10.62
C VAL A 129 -47.17 19.71 10.38
N SER A 130 -45.94 19.59 10.89
CA SER A 130 -44.85 20.55 10.68
C SER A 130 -44.32 20.53 9.25
N LEU A 131 -43.63 21.59 8.82
CA LEU A 131 -43.00 21.67 7.50
C LEU A 131 -41.95 20.57 7.31
N TRP A 132 -41.20 20.25 8.38
CA TRP A 132 -40.22 19.17 8.40
C TRP A 132 -40.86 17.78 8.23
N ASP A 133 -41.91 17.48 9.00
CA ASP A 133 -42.61 16.19 8.89
C ASP A 133 -43.31 16.06 7.53
N ALA A 134 -43.89 17.15 7.02
CA ALA A 134 -44.44 17.23 5.68
C ALA A 134 -43.38 16.90 4.61
N ALA A 135 -42.19 17.50 4.68
CA ALA A 135 -41.10 17.24 3.74
C ALA A 135 -40.54 15.82 3.85
N LYS A 136 -40.45 15.29 5.07
CA LYS A 136 -39.77 14.02 5.35
C LYS A 136 -40.67 12.79 5.14
N LYS A 137 -41.96 12.88 5.49
CA LYS A 137 -42.86 11.73 5.58
C LYS A 137 -44.00 11.74 4.57
N TYR A 138 -44.20 12.83 3.82
CA TYR A 138 -45.30 12.93 2.86
C TYR A 138 -44.81 13.15 1.43
N ASN A 139 -45.61 12.70 0.48
CA ASN A 139 -45.47 13.08 -0.91
C ASN A 139 -46.11 14.47 -1.14
N ALA A 140 -45.32 15.45 -1.58
CA ALA A 140 -45.73 16.85 -1.74
C ALA A 140 -46.88 17.07 -2.74
N LEU A 141 -47.07 16.15 -3.69
CA LEU A 141 -48.08 16.27 -4.75
C LEU A 141 -49.43 15.71 -4.30
N LYS A 142 -49.42 14.57 -3.58
CA LYS A 142 -50.64 13.84 -3.19
C LYS A 142 -50.95 13.90 -1.69
N TRP A 143 -50.07 14.49 -0.88
CA TRP A 143 -50.15 14.55 0.58
C TRP A 143 -50.43 13.19 1.24
N LYS A 144 -49.88 12.11 0.65
CA LYS A 144 -49.94 10.74 1.19
C LYS A 144 -48.68 10.42 1.99
N LEU A 145 -48.85 9.69 3.09
CA LEU A 145 -47.75 9.22 3.94
C LEU A 145 -46.87 8.21 3.19
N LEU A 146 -45.56 8.36 3.31
CA LEU A 146 -44.56 7.43 2.77
C LEU A 146 -44.44 6.18 3.66
N PRO A 147 -44.08 5.01 3.09
CA PRO A 147 -43.74 3.83 3.87
C PRO A 147 -42.61 4.09 4.87
N GLN A 148 -42.62 3.41 6.01
CA GLN A 148 -41.72 3.66 7.15
C GLN A 148 -40.20 3.56 6.81
N ASN A 149 -39.83 2.86 5.73
CA ASN A 149 -38.44 2.71 5.27
C ASN A 149 -38.07 3.63 4.08
N ALA A 150 -38.94 4.57 3.71
CA ALA A 150 -38.85 5.39 2.49
C ALA A 150 -38.91 6.91 2.78
N GLU A 151 -38.55 7.35 3.99
CA GLU A 151 -38.50 8.77 4.33
C GLU A 151 -37.60 9.56 3.36
N ASN A 152 -38.04 10.76 2.99
CA ASN A 152 -37.29 11.67 2.13
C ASN A 152 -36.06 12.23 2.85
N ILE A 153 -35.06 12.60 2.06
CA ILE A 153 -33.89 13.34 2.51
C ILE A 153 -34.21 14.83 2.37
N VAL A 154 -34.38 15.53 3.49
CA VAL A 154 -34.71 16.96 3.50
C VAL A 154 -33.42 17.79 3.51
N ARG A 155 -33.31 18.75 2.60
CA ARG A 155 -32.23 19.75 2.56
C ARG A 155 -32.83 21.14 2.78
N VAL A 156 -32.25 21.91 3.71
CA VAL A 156 -32.73 23.25 4.06
C VAL A 156 -31.71 24.30 3.62
N PHE A 157 -32.17 25.35 2.95
CA PHE A 157 -31.36 26.49 2.52
C PHE A 157 -32.02 27.81 2.95
N PRO A 158 -31.27 28.83 3.40
CA PRO A 158 -29.84 28.79 3.67
C PRO A 158 -29.54 27.99 4.95
N VAL A 159 -28.31 27.48 5.10
CA VAL A 159 -27.90 26.81 6.33
C VAL A 159 -27.54 27.88 7.37
N VAL A 160 -28.32 27.96 8.45
CA VAL A 160 -28.05 28.88 9.55
C VAL A 160 -27.34 28.12 10.69
N ASN A 161 -26.30 28.72 11.28
CA ASN A 161 -25.46 28.07 12.29
C ASN A 161 -25.50 28.82 13.63
N LEU A 162 -25.86 28.11 14.70
CA LEU A 162 -25.93 28.58 16.10
C LEU A 162 -24.58 29.02 16.71
N LYS A 163 -23.46 28.88 15.98
CA LYS A 163 -22.09 29.20 16.46
C LYS A 163 -21.61 30.60 16.08
N LYS A 164 -22.37 31.36 15.29
CA LYS A 164 -22.04 32.73 14.87
C LYS A 164 -23.01 33.69 15.54
N ASP A 165 -22.51 34.60 16.38
CA ASP A 165 -23.34 35.49 17.20
C ASP A 165 -24.35 36.32 16.37
N ASP A 166 -24.01 36.66 15.12
CA ASP A 166 -24.87 37.45 14.22
C ASP A 166 -26.06 36.66 13.61
N ASP A 167 -26.06 35.33 13.67
CA ASP A 167 -27.04 34.46 12.99
C ASP A 167 -27.97 33.70 13.97
N ASN A 168 -27.85 33.94 15.28
CA ASN A 168 -28.58 33.19 16.30
C ASN A 168 -30.10 33.38 16.22
N ASP A 169 -30.59 34.62 15.99
CA ASP A 169 -32.03 34.88 15.90
C ASP A 169 -32.65 34.25 14.63
N LYS A 170 -31.93 34.31 13.50
CA LYS A 170 -32.31 33.63 12.24
C LYS A 170 -32.32 32.11 12.37
N TYR A 171 -31.45 31.55 13.21
CA TYR A 171 -31.45 30.14 13.50
C TYR A 171 -32.74 29.74 14.22
N PHE A 172 -33.09 30.46 15.30
CA PHE A 172 -34.31 30.18 16.05
C PHE A 172 -35.57 30.36 15.18
N GLU A 173 -35.60 31.41 14.36
CA GLU A 173 -36.64 31.63 13.35
C GLU A 173 -36.78 30.42 12.42
N GLN A 174 -35.69 30.00 11.75
CA GLN A 174 -35.71 28.87 10.83
C GLN A 174 -36.16 27.55 11.49
N GLN A 175 -35.75 27.30 12.74
CA GLN A 175 -36.17 26.10 13.46
C GLN A 175 -37.67 26.13 13.83
N VAL A 176 -38.20 27.30 14.22
CA VAL A 176 -39.64 27.47 14.46
C VAL A 176 -40.44 27.20 13.19
N PHE A 177 -40.02 27.76 12.05
CA PHE A 177 -40.68 27.54 10.76
C PHE A 177 -40.65 26.07 10.29
N LEU A 178 -39.57 25.33 10.59
CA LEU A 178 -39.47 23.92 10.21
C LEU A 178 -40.33 23.00 11.08
N HIS A 179 -40.37 23.25 12.39
CA HIS A 179 -40.87 22.28 13.37
C HIS A 179 -42.21 22.63 14.00
N VAL A 180 -42.66 23.89 13.92
CA VAL A 180 -43.99 24.29 14.38
C VAL A 180 -44.97 24.26 13.18
N PRO A 181 -46.19 23.71 13.31
CA PRO A 181 -47.20 23.78 12.25
C PRO A 181 -47.71 25.22 12.03
N TRP A 182 -47.79 25.68 10.79
CA TRP A 182 -48.28 27.02 10.44
C TRP A 182 -48.91 27.08 9.05
N ARG A 183 -49.73 28.10 8.79
CA ARG A 183 -50.24 28.48 7.45
C ARG A 183 -49.97 29.93 7.12
N ASN A 184 -50.06 30.79 8.12
CA ASN A 184 -49.61 32.17 8.06
C ASN A 184 -48.45 32.36 9.04
N GLU A 185 -47.36 32.97 8.55
CA GLU A 185 -46.16 33.29 9.33
C GLU A 185 -46.51 34.21 10.51
N ASP A 186 -47.44 35.14 10.32
CA ASP A 186 -47.86 36.14 11.32
C ASP A 186 -48.51 35.51 12.57
N ASN A 187 -48.97 34.26 12.50
CA ASN A 187 -49.62 33.57 13.61
C ASN A 187 -48.63 32.86 14.55
N LEU A 188 -47.34 32.82 14.21
CA LEU A 188 -46.32 32.09 14.99
C LEU A 188 -45.80 32.89 16.19
N ARG A 189 -45.89 34.22 16.12
CA ARG A 189 -45.22 35.15 17.05
C ARG A 189 -46.08 36.40 17.28
N ASP A 190 -46.24 36.77 18.54
CA ASP A 190 -46.86 38.05 18.92
C ASP A 190 -45.89 39.23 18.65
N GLU A 191 -46.40 40.44 18.40
CA GLU A 191 -45.60 41.63 18.02
C GLU A 191 -44.44 41.96 19.00
N ASN A 192 -44.49 41.49 20.25
CA ASN A 192 -43.50 41.77 21.31
C ASN A 192 -42.65 40.57 21.76
N GLU A 193 -42.83 39.37 21.22
CA GLU A 193 -42.07 38.15 21.58
C GLU A 193 -40.79 38.05 20.73
N THR A 194 -39.69 37.39 21.13
CA THR A 194 -38.51 37.13 20.25
C THR A 194 -38.54 35.72 19.65
N TRP A 195 -37.82 35.44 18.55
CA TRP A 195 -37.80 34.09 17.96
C TRP A 195 -37.21 33.04 18.90
N SER A 196 -36.25 33.43 19.76
CA SER A 196 -35.76 32.57 20.84
C SER A 196 -36.83 32.24 21.88
N ASP A 197 -37.72 33.17 22.21
CA ASP A 197 -38.81 32.94 23.16
C ASP A 197 -39.84 31.96 22.58
N VAL A 198 -40.21 32.13 21.29
CA VAL A 198 -41.10 31.22 20.55
C VAL A 198 -40.50 29.81 20.48
N TYR A 199 -39.20 29.69 20.15
CA TYR A 199 -38.47 28.43 20.09
C TYR A 199 -38.51 27.68 21.43
N ASN A 200 -38.30 28.40 22.54
CA ASN A 200 -38.34 27.84 23.89
C ASN A 200 -39.77 27.50 24.34
N ARG A 201 -40.76 28.34 24.02
CA ARG A 201 -42.19 28.12 24.32
C ARG A 201 -42.72 26.83 23.71
N HIS A 202 -42.27 26.51 22.49
CA HIS A 202 -42.60 25.26 21.80
C HIS A 202 -41.71 24.07 22.18
N GLY A 203 -40.75 24.23 23.09
CA GLY A 203 -39.93 23.14 23.63
C GLY A 203 -38.99 22.49 22.60
N LEU A 204 -38.61 23.22 21.55
CA LEU A 204 -37.83 22.68 20.43
C LEU A 204 -36.41 22.23 20.82
N SER A 205 -35.88 22.73 21.94
CA SER A 205 -34.62 22.27 22.53
C SER A 205 -34.58 20.78 22.90
N ASN A 206 -35.75 20.15 23.06
CA ASN A 206 -35.88 18.73 23.44
C ASN A 206 -36.25 17.80 22.27
N VAL A 207 -36.35 18.30 21.04
CA VAL A 207 -36.73 17.50 19.87
C VAL A 207 -35.50 16.71 19.35
N PRO A 208 -35.52 15.37 19.36
CA PRO A 208 -34.40 14.56 18.88
C PRO A 208 -34.11 14.80 17.39
N GLY A 209 -32.86 15.11 17.05
CA GLY A 209 -32.40 15.31 15.66
C GLY A 209 -32.17 16.76 15.24
N ILE A 210 -32.60 17.76 16.04
CA ILE A 210 -32.27 19.18 15.78
C ILE A 210 -30.77 19.46 16.03
N THR A 211 -30.15 18.76 16.99
CA THR A 211 -28.70 18.81 17.25
C THR A 211 -27.85 18.06 16.21
N ASP A 212 -28.41 17.05 15.54
CA ASP A 212 -27.67 16.20 14.58
C ASP A 212 -27.46 16.88 13.22
N LEU A 213 -28.24 17.93 12.92
CA LEU A 213 -28.03 18.78 11.75
C LEU A 213 -26.78 19.67 11.88
N LEU A 214 -26.32 19.96 13.10
CA LEU A 214 -25.11 20.76 13.35
C LEU A 214 -23.81 19.97 13.11
N GLU A 215 -23.85 18.63 13.13
CA GLU A 215 -22.65 17.80 12.93
C GLU A 215 -22.46 17.31 11.48
N ASN A 216 -23.49 17.42 10.63
CA ASN A 216 -23.46 16.89 9.27
C ASN A 216 -23.14 17.93 8.17
N VAL A 217 -22.89 19.20 8.51
CA VAL A 217 -22.68 20.29 7.53
C VAL A 217 -21.23 20.82 7.47
N ILE A 218 -20.27 20.17 8.14
CA ILE A 218 -18.85 20.53 7.95
C ILE A 218 -18.28 19.69 6.80
N CYS A 219 -18.73 19.92 5.56
CA CYS A 219 -18.07 19.49 4.33
C CYS A 219 -18.80 20.04 3.08
N ASP A 220 -19.03 21.34 3.01
CA ASP A 220 -19.21 21.99 1.70
C ASP A 220 -18.87 23.47 1.82
N ASN A 221 -17.60 23.80 1.60
CA ASN A 221 -17.18 25.17 1.32
C ASN A 221 -16.67 25.20 -0.10
N GLY A 222 -17.49 25.74 -1.00
CA GLY A 222 -17.03 26.36 -2.24
C GLY A 222 -17.39 25.63 -3.52
N VAL A 223 -18.68 25.60 -3.87
CA VAL A 223 -19.14 25.66 -5.26
C VAL A 223 -20.41 26.52 -5.27
N GLU A 224 -20.40 27.63 -6.02
CA GLU A 224 -21.62 28.35 -6.38
C GLU A 224 -22.38 27.47 -7.38
N GLU A 225 -23.54 26.95 -6.99
CA GLU A 225 -24.44 26.22 -7.89
C GLU A 225 -25.49 27.20 -8.45
N GLU A 226 -25.55 27.32 -9.77
CA GLU A 226 -26.66 27.95 -10.49
C GLU A 226 -27.91 27.05 -10.37
N GLU A 227 -29.04 27.65 -9.97
CA GLU A 227 -30.33 26.98 -9.80
C GLU A 227 -31.01 26.72 -11.16
N GLU A 228 -31.39 25.47 -11.44
CA GLU A 228 -32.41 25.12 -12.45
C GLU A 228 -33.33 23.98 -11.94
N ASP A 229 -34.59 24.02 -12.40
CA ASP A 229 -35.82 23.57 -11.75
C ASP A 229 -36.05 22.04 -11.71
N ILE A 230 -36.23 21.47 -10.50
CA ILE A 230 -36.37 20.01 -10.24
C ILE A 230 -37.85 19.54 -10.17
N ASP A 231 -38.83 20.45 -10.25
CA ASP A 231 -40.17 20.18 -9.71
C ASP A 231 -41.10 19.32 -10.58
N GLU A 232 -40.68 18.85 -11.76
CA GLU A 232 -41.57 18.10 -12.67
C GLU A 232 -41.30 16.57 -12.74
N PHE A 233 -40.21 16.08 -12.13
CA PHE A 233 -39.73 14.71 -12.37
C PHE A 233 -40.33 13.61 -11.47
N VAL A 234 -40.91 13.94 -10.32
CA VAL A 234 -41.14 12.96 -9.22
C VAL A 234 -42.52 12.28 -9.24
N SER A 235 -43.40 12.60 -10.19
CA SER A 235 -44.83 12.22 -10.08
C SER A 235 -45.21 10.78 -10.48
N ASN A 236 -44.36 10.02 -11.18
CA ASN A 236 -44.79 8.79 -11.88
C ASN A 236 -44.25 7.43 -11.39
N PHE A 237 -43.63 7.33 -10.21
CA PHE A 237 -42.99 6.07 -9.76
C PHE A 237 -43.68 5.29 -8.63
N TYR A 238 -44.85 5.74 -8.17
CA TYR A 238 -45.59 5.05 -7.11
C TYR A 238 -46.80 4.31 -7.65
N GLU A 239 -46.57 3.21 -8.37
CA GLU A 239 -47.54 2.11 -8.51
C GLU A 239 -46.81 0.86 -9.02
N GLY A 240 -46.64 -0.12 -8.12
CA GLY A 240 -46.01 -1.42 -8.43
C GLY A 240 -45.76 -2.22 -7.15
N GLU A 241 -46.49 -3.33 -7.02
CA GLU A 241 -46.63 -4.16 -5.82
C GLU A 241 -45.36 -4.90 -5.36
N LEU A 242 -45.40 -5.28 -4.08
CA LEU A 242 -44.39 -6.03 -3.34
C LEU A 242 -44.22 -7.47 -3.83
N GLU A 243 -42.97 -7.92 -3.91
CA GLU A 243 -42.61 -9.27 -3.45
C GLU A 243 -41.53 -9.15 -2.36
N ASN A 244 -41.78 -9.85 -1.25
CA ASN A 244 -40.93 -9.90 -0.06
C ASN A 244 -39.66 -10.70 -0.35
N GLU A 245 -38.55 -10.02 -0.68
CA GLU A 245 -37.22 -10.62 -0.57
C GLU A 245 -36.67 -10.35 0.84
N THR A 246 -36.46 -11.44 1.58
CA THR A 246 -35.71 -11.46 2.83
C THR A 246 -34.35 -10.80 2.63
N ASN A 247 -34.03 -9.81 3.47
CA ASN A 247 -32.78 -9.08 3.33
C ASN A 247 -31.56 -10.01 3.45
N GLU A 248 -30.72 -10.08 2.41
CA GLU A 248 -29.41 -10.75 2.48
C GLU A 248 -28.51 -10.07 3.52
N GLU A 249 -27.60 -10.84 4.14
CA GLU A 249 -26.75 -10.42 5.28
C GLU A 249 -25.97 -9.13 5.03
N TRP A 250 -25.60 -8.83 3.78
CA TRP A 250 -24.89 -7.60 3.41
C TRP A 250 -25.79 -6.35 3.46
N MET A 251 -27.10 -6.49 3.28
CA MET A 251 -28.07 -5.41 3.44
C MET A 251 -28.32 -5.09 4.92
N VAL A 252 -28.23 -6.11 5.79
CA VAL A 252 -28.19 -5.91 7.24
C VAL A 252 -26.91 -5.16 7.62
N CYS A 253 -25.76 -5.52 7.07
CA CYS A 253 -24.49 -4.81 7.28
C CYS A 253 -24.50 -3.35 6.76
N SER A 254 -25.18 -3.05 5.66
CA SER A 254 -25.31 -1.67 5.17
C SER A 254 -26.30 -0.83 6.00
N SER A 255 -27.33 -1.47 6.56
CA SER A 255 -28.30 -0.85 7.47
C SER A 255 -27.75 -0.54 8.87
N MET A 256 -26.65 -1.20 9.27
CA MET A 256 -25.97 -0.96 10.55
C MET A 256 -25.18 0.36 10.58
N GLY A 257 -25.20 1.14 9.49
CA GLY A 257 -24.35 2.30 9.34
C GLY A 257 -22.88 1.89 9.26
N CYS A 258 -22.05 2.71 8.61
CA CYS A 258 -20.63 2.64 8.92
C CYS A 258 -20.52 3.02 10.40
N GLY A 259 -20.37 2.03 11.28
CA GLY A 259 -19.81 2.30 12.59
C GLY A 259 -18.57 3.14 12.34
N ARG A 260 -18.63 4.42 12.73
CA ARG A 260 -17.47 5.29 12.70
C ARG A 260 -16.47 4.56 13.59
N ILE A 261 -15.51 3.88 12.96
CA ILE A 261 -14.24 3.65 13.63
C ILE A 261 -13.72 5.07 13.75
N ASP A 262 -13.89 5.68 14.92
CA ASP A 262 -13.18 6.89 15.28
C ASP A 262 -11.74 6.64 14.83
N LYS A 263 -11.29 7.37 13.80
CA LYS A 263 -9.89 7.30 13.41
C LYS A 263 -9.16 7.88 14.60
N VAL A 264 -8.70 7.01 15.49
CA VAL A 264 -7.88 7.37 16.64
C VAL A 264 -6.65 8.05 16.06
N GLU A 265 -6.63 9.38 16.13
CA GLU A 265 -5.55 10.18 15.59
C GLU A 265 -4.38 10.13 16.59
N LEU A 266 -3.59 9.06 16.51
CA LEU A 266 -2.43 8.86 17.37
C LEU A 266 -1.47 10.05 17.29
N GLY A 267 -0.95 10.47 18.44
CA GLY A 267 -0.16 11.69 18.56
C GLY A 267 -0.97 12.95 18.86
N LYS A 268 -2.30 12.86 18.88
CA LYS A 268 -3.20 13.97 19.26
C LYS A 268 -4.20 13.60 20.34
N ARG A 269 -4.12 12.39 20.92
CA ARG A 269 -4.99 12.02 22.04
C ARG A 269 -4.64 12.87 23.26
N HIS A 270 -5.58 13.07 24.17
CA HIS A 270 -5.33 13.78 25.43
C HIS A 270 -4.16 13.17 26.22
N VAL A 271 -4.05 11.83 26.20
CA VAL A 271 -2.91 11.10 26.81
C VAL A 271 -1.57 11.34 26.10
N ASP A 272 -1.59 11.63 24.79
CA ASP A 272 -0.37 11.85 23.99
C ASP A 272 0.19 13.26 24.23
N LEU A 273 -0.71 14.26 24.26
CA LEU A 273 -0.37 15.68 24.39
C LEU A 273 0.10 16.06 25.80
N ASN A 274 -0.47 15.42 26.82
CA ASN A 274 -0.16 15.72 28.22
C ASN A 274 1.01 14.91 28.78
N TYR A 275 1.62 14.02 27.98
CA TYR A 275 2.73 13.20 28.45
C TYR A 275 4.05 14.00 28.48
N PRO A 276 4.80 13.98 29.58
CA PRO A 276 6.04 14.74 29.72
C PRO A 276 7.21 14.05 29.00
N TRP A 277 7.25 14.16 27.68
CA TRP A 277 8.26 13.49 26.85
C TRP A 277 9.70 13.88 27.19
N MET A 278 9.93 15.12 27.63
CA MET A 278 11.28 15.67 27.88
C MET A 278 11.95 15.15 29.16
N ASP A 279 11.17 14.65 30.12
CA ASP A 279 11.68 14.29 31.45
C ASP A 279 12.48 12.97 31.43
N SER A 280 12.33 12.17 30.36
CA SER A 280 12.91 10.82 30.30
C SER A 280 14.45 10.83 30.35
N PHE A 281 15.13 11.91 29.94
CA PHE A 281 16.59 11.97 29.97
C PHE A 281 17.18 11.99 31.39
N GLU A 282 16.48 12.52 32.39
CA GLU A 282 16.98 12.58 33.77
C GLU A 282 17.24 11.18 34.35
N LEU A 283 16.51 10.16 33.90
CA LEU A 283 16.72 8.77 34.31
C LEU A 283 18.03 8.15 33.80
N TYR A 284 18.58 8.70 32.71
CA TYR A 284 19.74 8.12 32.00
C TYR A 284 21.01 8.97 32.10
N LYS A 285 20.93 10.15 32.71
CA LYS A 285 22.04 11.12 32.84
C LYS A 285 23.29 10.54 33.53
N GLN A 286 23.11 9.54 34.39
CA GLN A 286 24.23 8.84 35.04
C GLN A 286 25.03 7.93 34.10
N TYR A 287 24.47 7.53 32.95
CA TYR A 287 25.11 6.61 32.00
C TYR A 287 25.81 7.33 30.83
N GLY A 288 25.63 8.64 30.70
CA GLY A 288 26.29 9.45 29.68
C GLY A 288 25.50 10.68 29.26
N THR A 289 26.09 11.45 28.35
CA THR A 289 25.46 12.62 27.73
C THR A 289 24.67 12.23 26.48
N ILE A 290 23.77 13.10 26.03
CA ILE A 290 22.99 12.87 24.81
C ILE A 290 23.90 12.80 23.57
N GLU A 291 24.95 13.60 23.54
CA GLU A 291 25.93 13.60 22.45
C GLU A 291 26.71 12.28 22.41
N GLU A 292 27.10 11.75 23.58
CA GLU A 292 27.68 10.40 23.70
C GLU A 292 26.71 9.33 23.19
N PHE A 293 25.43 9.40 23.55
CA PHE A 293 24.44 8.43 23.05
C PHE A 293 24.22 8.53 21.53
N GLN A 294 24.25 9.74 20.96
CA GLN A 294 24.17 9.93 19.50
C GLN A 294 25.38 9.32 18.77
N ASN A 295 26.56 9.44 19.37
CA ASN A 295 27.82 8.99 18.77
C ASN A 295 28.21 7.56 19.18
N PHE A 296 27.50 6.94 20.14
CA PHE A 296 27.81 5.65 20.74
C PHE A 296 28.18 4.56 19.72
N ILE A 297 27.30 4.28 18.75
CA ILE A 297 27.55 3.24 17.74
C ILE A 297 28.82 3.56 16.91
N ARG A 298 29.08 4.84 16.63
CA ARG A 298 30.24 5.25 15.83
C ARG A 298 31.53 5.11 16.64
N GLU A 299 31.52 5.50 17.91
CA GLU A 299 32.68 5.42 18.80
C GLU A 299 33.03 3.97 19.17
N GLU A 300 32.04 3.16 19.49
CA GLU A 300 32.24 1.74 19.80
C GLU A 300 32.75 0.96 18.58
N LYS A 301 32.31 1.32 17.36
CA LYS A 301 32.92 0.78 16.13
C LYS A 301 34.39 1.12 16.03
N LYS A 302 34.77 2.39 16.23
CA LYS A 302 36.17 2.81 16.19
C LYS A 302 37.02 2.06 17.21
N LYS A 303 36.53 1.90 18.45
CA LYS A 303 37.19 1.11 19.50
C LYS A 303 37.36 -0.36 19.10
N SER A 304 36.33 -0.94 18.47
CA SER A 304 36.39 -2.32 17.97
C SER A 304 37.33 -2.50 16.77
N GLU A 305 37.52 -1.47 15.95
CA GLU A 305 38.43 -1.50 14.80
C GLU A 305 39.88 -1.23 15.21
N SER A 306 40.13 -0.50 16.31
CA SER A 306 41.48 -0.24 16.84
C SER A 306 42.06 -1.37 17.71
N ASN A 307 41.22 -2.29 18.20
CA ASN A 307 41.63 -3.42 19.07
C ASN A 307 41.77 -4.76 18.32
N VAL A 308 41.77 -4.74 16.98
CA VAL A 308 41.88 -5.97 16.17
C VAL A 308 43.24 -6.00 15.49
N GLU A 309 44.23 -6.62 16.16
CA GLU A 309 45.05 -7.58 15.45
C GLU A 309 44.08 -8.60 14.83
N VAL A 310 44.19 -8.83 13.53
CA VAL A 310 43.21 -9.61 12.75
C VAL A 310 43.12 -11.03 13.29
N ASP A 311 42.20 -11.23 14.22
CA ASP A 311 41.72 -12.55 14.61
C ASP A 311 40.31 -12.74 14.04
N ASP A 312 40.28 -13.00 12.73
CA ASP A 312 39.10 -13.45 11.97
C ASP A 312 38.57 -14.82 12.47
N SER A 313 39.16 -15.40 13.53
CA SER A 313 38.79 -16.71 14.08
C SER A 313 37.52 -16.69 14.94
N MET A 314 37.04 -15.54 15.41
CA MET A 314 35.96 -15.51 16.42
C MET A 314 34.53 -15.77 15.88
N PHE A 315 34.36 -16.03 14.58
CA PHE A 315 33.11 -16.57 14.01
C PHE A 315 33.30 -17.92 13.30
N ALA A 316 34.49 -18.53 13.42
CA ALA A 316 34.66 -19.95 13.14
C ALA A 316 34.08 -20.76 14.31
N THR A 317 32.75 -20.73 14.48
CA THR A 317 32.12 -21.89 15.07
C THR A 317 32.47 -23.05 14.15
N ASN A 318 33.31 -23.97 14.64
CA ASN A 318 33.51 -25.33 14.18
C ASN A 318 32.17 -26.07 14.15
N LEU A 319 31.26 -25.66 13.29
CA LEU A 319 30.20 -26.51 12.81
C LEU A 319 30.86 -27.32 11.70
N ASN A 320 31.13 -28.60 11.96
CA ASN A 320 31.28 -29.62 10.92
C ASN A 320 29.94 -29.68 10.15
N VAL A 321 29.66 -28.67 9.31
CA VAL A 321 28.42 -28.62 8.53
C VAL A 321 28.58 -29.58 7.37
N THR A 322 27.95 -30.73 7.48
CA THR A 322 27.89 -31.69 6.36
C THR A 322 26.93 -31.15 5.30
N LEU A 323 27.50 -30.67 4.19
CA LEU A 323 26.73 -30.27 3.02
C LEU A 323 26.04 -31.47 2.39
N SER A 324 24.84 -31.28 1.84
CA SER A 324 24.16 -32.33 1.06
C SER A 324 24.87 -32.60 -0.27
N CYS A 325 24.60 -33.75 -0.89
CA CYS A 325 25.18 -34.09 -2.20
C CYS A 325 24.93 -33.00 -3.26
N ASP A 326 23.70 -32.48 -3.34
CA ASP A 326 23.35 -31.40 -4.27
C ASP A 326 24.12 -30.09 -3.96
N GLN A 327 24.33 -29.78 -2.67
CA GLN A 327 25.11 -28.60 -2.25
C GLN A 327 26.60 -28.77 -2.58
N GLN A 328 27.14 -29.98 -2.44
CA GLN A 328 28.52 -30.31 -2.80
C GLN A 328 28.78 -30.17 -4.31
N LYS A 329 27.81 -30.51 -5.16
CA LYS A 329 27.92 -30.30 -6.63
C LYS A 329 28.22 -28.84 -6.97
N VAL A 330 27.60 -27.89 -6.27
CA VAL A 330 27.86 -26.45 -6.47
C VAL A 330 29.32 -26.11 -6.12
N LEU A 331 29.82 -26.59 -4.98
CA LEU A 331 31.21 -26.35 -4.60
C LEU A 331 32.22 -27.03 -5.54
N GLN A 332 31.93 -28.24 -6.01
CA GLN A 332 32.78 -28.93 -6.99
C GLN A 332 32.91 -28.13 -8.29
N LEU A 333 31.82 -27.52 -8.77
CA LEU A 333 31.87 -26.64 -9.94
C LEU A 333 32.74 -25.41 -9.68
N VAL A 334 32.59 -24.76 -8.52
CA VAL A 334 33.43 -23.63 -8.12
C VAL A 334 34.91 -24.03 -8.03
N MET A 335 35.22 -25.19 -7.46
CA MET A 335 36.60 -25.69 -7.37
C MET A 335 37.23 -25.92 -8.74
N LYS A 336 36.50 -26.53 -9.69
CA LYS A 336 36.97 -26.67 -11.08
C LYS A 336 37.23 -25.33 -11.76
N GLN A 337 36.41 -24.32 -11.49
CA GLN A 337 36.62 -22.96 -12.02
C GLN A 337 37.84 -22.29 -11.38
N ILE A 338 38.07 -22.49 -10.08
CA ILE A 338 39.28 -22.03 -9.38
C ILE A 338 40.52 -22.65 -10.02
N GLU A 339 40.53 -23.97 -10.24
CA GLU A 339 41.61 -24.68 -10.92
C GLU A 339 41.86 -24.14 -12.34
N SER A 340 40.79 -23.90 -13.11
CA SER A 340 40.90 -23.27 -14.44
C SER A 340 41.55 -21.88 -14.39
N ILE A 341 41.18 -21.04 -13.41
CA ILE A 341 41.78 -19.72 -13.21
C ILE A 341 43.27 -19.85 -12.85
N GLU A 342 43.64 -20.80 -12.00
CA GLU A 342 45.03 -21.06 -11.59
C GLU A 342 45.87 -21.62 -12.75
N CYS A 343 45.30 -22.48 -13.61
CA CYS A 343 45.98 -23.17 -14.71
C CYS A 343 46.14 -22.35 -16.02
N ASN A 344 45.49 -21.19 -16.15
CA ASN A 344 45.56 -20.30 -17.32
C ASN A 344 46.96 -19.68 -17.61
N GLN A 345 48.04 -20.23 -17.05
CA GLN A 345 49.41 -20.04 -17.55
C GLN A 345 49.80 -21.03 -18.68
N SER A 346 48.90 -21.93 -19.10
CA SER A 346 49.13 -22.86 -20.23
C SER A 346 47.93 -22.90 -21.18
N SER A 347 48.18 -22.64 -22.46
CA SER A 347 47.24 -22.03 -23.42
C SER A 347 46.20 -22.94 -24.09
N ASP A 348 46.06 -24.22 -23.74
CA ASP A 348 45.31 -25.17 -24.61
C ASP A 348 44.14 -25.96 -23.95
N ILE A 349 43.73 -25.69 -22.71
CA ILE A 349 42.71 -26.54 -22.02
C ILE A 349 41.34 -25.89 -21.73
N CYS A 350 41.16 -24.57 -21.76
CA CYS A 350 39.97 -23.94 -21.13
C CYS A 350 38.83 -23.45 -22.06
N ALA A 351 38.58 -24.09 -23.21
CA ALA A 351 37.48 -23.67 -24.09
C ALA A 351 36.05 -23.96 -23.55
N ASP A 352 35.88 -24.94 -22.66
CA ASP A 352 34.56 -25.42 -22.20
C ASP A 352 34.27 -25.18 -20.71
N THR A 353 34.72 -24.05 -20.15
CA THR A 353 34.44 -23.75 -18.74
C THR A 353 33.06 -23.12 -18.59
N ILE A 354 32.17 -23.77 -17.80
CA ILE A 354 30.86 -23.23 -17.43
C ILE A 354 31.08 -21.90 -16.68
N LYS A 355 30.65 -20.78 -17.26
CA LYS A 355 30.73 -19.44 -16.66
C LYS A 355 29.43 -19.02 -15.96
N THR A 356 28.28 -19.49 -16.43
CA THR A 356 26.98 -19.10 -15.87
C THR A 356 26.21 -20.30 -15.31
N CYS A 357 25.80 -20.22 -14.04
CA CYS A 357 25.09 -21.29 -13.34
C CYS A 357 23.89 -20.77 -12.56
N ILE A 358 22.73 -21.40 -12.71
CA ILE A 358 21.58 -21.22 -11.81
C ILE A 358 21.64 -22.27 -10.71
N VAL A 359 21.55 -21.84 -9.44
CA VAL A 359 21.34 -22.71 -8.29
C VAL A 359 19.90 -22.55 -7.82
N GLN A 360 19.01 -23.38 -8.38
CA GLN A 360 17.59 -23.37 -8.10
C GLN A 360 17.32 -24.23 -6.86
N GLY A 361 16.54 -23.75 -5.90
CA GLY A 361 16.16 -24.57 -4.75
C GLY A 361 14.98 -24.01 -4.00
N LYS A 362 14.10 -24.88 -3.48
CA LYS A 362 12.94 -24.50 -2.68
C LYS A 362 13.33 -23.66 -1.45
N ALA A 363 12.36 -23.02 -0.81
CA ALA A 363 12.59 -22.32 0.44
C ALA A 363 13.15 -23.29 1.50
N GLY A 364 14.26 -22.93 2.16
CA GLY A 364 14.86 -23.75 3.21
C GLY A 364 15.82 -24.86 2.76
N THR A 365 16.26 -24.89 1.49
CA THR A 365 17.23 -25.88 0.98
C THR A 365 18.71 -25.56 1.29
N GLY A 366 18.98 -24.51 2.07
CA GLY A 366 20.35 -24.14 2.46
C GLY A 366 21.13 -23.32 1.42
N LYS A 367 20.48 -22.64 0.48
CA LYS A 367 21.15 -21.76 -0.51
C LYS A 367 22.17 -20.80 0.12
N SER A 368 21.79 -20.11 1.18
CA SER A 368 22.65 -19.13 1.87
C SER A 368 23.85 -19.79 2.58
N LEU A 369 23.71 -21.05 3.01
CA LEU A 369 24.82 -21.84 3.55
C LEU A 369 25.83 -22.17 2.43
N VAL A 370 25.35 -22.55 1.24
CA VAL A 370 26.21 -22.78 0.08
C VAL A 370 26.96 -21.51 -0.32
N ILE A 371 26.27 -20.36 -0.36
CA ILE A 371 26.91 -19.07 -0.64
C ILE A 371 28.02 -18.79 0.39
N ALA A 372 27.77 -19.03 1.68
CA ALA A 372 28.77 -18.84 2.73
C ALA A 372 30.02 -19.71 2.48
N GLU A 373 29.87 -20.99 2.15
CA GLU A 373 31.02 -21.86 1.90
C GLU A 373 31.77 -21.48 0.61
N ILE A 374 31.06 -21.10 -0.46
CA ILE A 374 31.69 -20.57 -1.69
C ILE A 374 32.56 -19.36 -1.34
N THR A 375 32.01 -18.39 -0.62
CA THR A 375 32.73 -17.14 -0.31
C THR A 375 33.94 -17.36 0.58
N LYS A 376 33.87 -18.33 1.50
CA LYS A 376 34.99 -18.76 2.34
C LYS A 376 36.12 -19.34 1.49
N VAL A 377 35.81 -20.27 0.59
CA VAL A 377 36.80 -20.86 -0.32
C VAL A 377 37.44 -19.78 -1.22
N LEU A 378 36.63 -18.89 -1.79
CA LEU A 378 37.12 -17.80 -2.65
C LEU A 378 38.00 -16.81 -1.89
N THR A 379 37.65 -16.47 -0.65
CA THR A 379 38.46 -15.59 0.19
C THR A 379 39.80 -16.23 0.53
N GLN A 380 39.80 -17.52 0.88
CA GLN A 380 41.04 -18.26 1.16
C GLN A 380 41.96 -18.34 -0.07
N LYS A 381 41.39 -18.49 -1.26
CA LYS A 381 42.16 -18.68 -2.51
C LYS A 381 42.61 -17.37 -3.17
N PHE A 382 41.74 -16.37 -3.24
CA PHE A 382 41.96 -15.15 -4.04
C PHE A 382 41.72 -13.85 -3.27
N GLY A 383 41.42 -13.92 -1.97
CA GLY A 383 41.06 -12.76 -1.17
C GLY A 383 39.61 -12.31 -1.36
N LYS A 384 39.14 -11.43 -0.47
CA LYS A 384 37.74 -10.96 -0.41
C LYS A 384 37.29 -10.16 -1.63
N GLN A 385 38.23 -9.54 -2.33
CA GLN A 385 38.01 -8.76 -3.55
C GLN A 385 37.69 -9.62 -4.79
N SER A 386 37.85 -10.95 -4.70
CA SER A 386 37.67 -11.87 -5.82
C SER A 386 36.22 -12.12 -6.21
N TYR A 387 35.26 -11.69 -5.39
CA TYR A 387 33.84 -11.92 -5.64
C TYR A 387 32.97 -10.74 -5.22
N VAL A 388 31.78 -10.67 -5.82
CA VAL A 388 30.72 -9.72 -5.47
C VAL A 388 29.44 -10.49 -5.15
N LEU A 389 28.84 -10.19 -4.00
CA LEU A 389 27.55 -10.75 -3.55
C LEU A 389 26.44 -9.71 -3.70
N GLY A 390 25.47 -10.00 -4.56
CA GLY A 390 24.33 -9.13 -4.85
C GLY A 390 22.99 -9.79 -4.57
N THR A 391 21.97 -8.97 -4.31
CA THR A 391 20.57 -9.43 -4.19
C THR A 391 19.59 -8.25 -4.34
N PRO A 392 18.35 -8.47 -4.79
CA PRO A 392 17.39 -7.38 -5.04
C PRO A 392 16.88 -6.68 -3.77
N THR A 393 16.86 -7.35 -2.61
CA THR A 393 16.32 -6.79 -1.36
C THR A 393 17.41 -6.51 -0.32
N GLY A 394 17.21 -5.48 0.50
CA GLY A 394 18.16 -5.14 1.57
C GLY A 394 18.23 -6.17 2.69
N VAL A 395 17.11 -6.85 2.99
CA VAL A 395 17.03 -7.89 4.02
C VAL A 395 17.83 -9.12 3.61
N SER A 396 17.68 -9.59 2.37
CA SER A 396 18.48 -10.70 1.85
C SER A 396 19.96 -10.35 1.73
N ALA A 397 20.29 -9.08 1.40
CA ALA A 397 21.68 -8.65 1.25
C ALA A 397 22.46 -8.85 2.54
N LEU A 398 21.82 -8.58 3.67
CA LEU A 398 22.41 -8.84 4.96
C LEU A 398 22.65 -10.33 5.22
N LEU A 399 21.65 -11.17 4.93
CA LEU A 399 21.68 -12.59 5.25
C LEU A 399 22.89 -13.30 4.60
N ILE A 400 23.30 -12.83 3.42
CA ILE A 400 24.50 -13.31 2.71
C ILE A 400 25.73 -12.40 2.89
N LYS A 401 25.66 -11.36 3.75
CA LYS A 401 26.70 -10.33 3.94
C LYS A 401 27.12 -9.63 2.63
N GLY A 402 26.20 -9.48 1.68
CA GLY A 402 26.35 -8.80 0.40
C GLY A 402 25.77 -7.39 0.35
N LYS A 403 25.61 -6.86 -0.86
CA LYS A 403 25.02 -5.55 -1.15
C LYS A 403 23.79 -5.70 -2.06
N THR A 404 22.97 -4.65 -2.15
CA THR A 404 21.86 -4.67 -3.13
C THR A 404 22.39 -4.52 -4.55
N VAL A 405 21.76 -5.16 -5.54
CA VAL A 405 22.15 -5.01 -6.97
C VAL A 405 22.15 -3.55 -7.43
N HIS A 406 21.22 -2.74 -6.92
CA HIS A 406 21.22 -1.29 -7.19
C HIS A 406 22.50 -0.60 -6.72
N SER A 407 22.99 -0.95 -5.52
CA SER A 407 24.20 -0.38 -4.94
C SER A 407 25.47 -0.86 -5.65
N ILE A 408 25.54 -2.15 -5.98
CA ILE A 408 26.71 -2.75 -6.63
C ILE A 408 26.91 -2.14 -8.02
N PHE A 409 25.84 -2.14 -8.82
CA PHE A 409 25.91 -1.80 -10.24
C PHE A 409 25.56 -0.34 -10.54
N ARG A 410 25.40 0.48 -9.49
CA ARG A 410 25.04 1.91 -9.60
C ARG A 410 23.81 2.09 -10.49
N ILE A 411 22.80 1.22 -10.31
CA ILE A 411 21.58 1.23 -11.09
C ILE A 411 20.60 2.20 -10.43
N PRO A 412 20.13 3.25 -11.14
CA PRO A 412 19.16 4.19 -10.60
C PRO A 412 17.80 3.51 -10.42
N ARG A 413 17.14 3.75 -9.29
CA ARG A 413 15.83 3.15 -8.95
C ARG A 413 14.69 3.58 -9.90
N GLU A 414 14.79 4.77 -10.50
CA GLU A 414 13.69 5.38 -11.27
C GLU A 414 14.09 5.96 -12.63
N SER A 415 15.17 5.49 -13.26
CA SER A 415 15.49 5.99 -14.60
C SER A 415 14.78 5.21 -15.71
N LYS A 416 13.92 5.89 -16.45
CA LYS A 416 13.43 5.40 -17.75
C LYS A 416 14.59 5.21 -18.75
N ASN A 417 15.65 5.99 -18.61
CA ASN A 417 16.80 6.03 -19.52
C ASN A 417 18.06 5.51 -18.81
N PHE A 418 18.31 4.20 -18.94
CA PHE A 418 19.57 3.61 -18.51
C PHE A 418 20.65 3.93 -19.55
N LYS A 419 21.66 4.69 -19.14
CA LYS A 419 22.80 5.12 -19.96
C LYS A 419 24.10 4.46 -19.44
N PRO A 420 25.12 4.33 -20.31
CA PRO A 420 26.48 3.98 -19.87
C PRO A 420 26.94 4.87 -18.71
N LEU A 421 27.71 4.31 -17.78
CA LEU A 421 28.41 5.15 -16.81
C LEU A 421 29.49 5.95 -17.54
N MET A 422 29.68 7.20 -17.11
CA MET A 422 30.72 8.08 -17.62
C MET A 422 31.51 8.68 -16.45
N GLY A 423 32.75 9.12 -16.74
CA GLY A 423 33.59 9.86 -15.80
C GLY A 423 33.92 9.09 -14.52
N GLU A 424 33.80 9.77 -13.37
CA GLU A 424 34.21 9.24 -12.06
C GLU A 424 33.43 7.99 -11.66
N GLN A 425 32.13 7.91 -11.96
CA GLN A 425 31.34 6.74 -11.59
C GLN A 425 31.74 5.48 -12.37
N ALA A 426 32.10 5.63 -13.64
CA ALA A 426 32.63 4.53 -14.44
C ALA A 426 33.96 4.03 -13.85
N ARG A 427 34.91 4.96 -13.61
CA ARG A 427 36.21 4.63 -13.00
C ARG A 427 36.06 3.92 -11.65
N LYS A 428 35.16 4.40 -10.78
CA LYS A 428 34.92 3.76 -9.48
C LYS A 428 34.37 2.34 -9.65
N LEU A 429 33.44 2.11 -10.58
CA LEU A 429 32.91 0.77 -10.85
C LEU A 429 34.00 -0.16 -11.41
N THR A 430 34.78 0.30 -12.39
CA THR A 430 35.89 -0.48 -12.95
C THR A 430 36.91 -0.86 -11.89
N ASN A 431 37.33 0.10 -11.03
CA ASN A 431 38.25 -0.19 -9.93
C ASN A 431 37.67 -1.19 -8.91
N GLU A 432 36.37 -1.09 -8.61
CA GLU A 432 35.70 -2.04 -7.71
C GLU A 432 35.61 -3.45 -8.31
N PHE A 433 35.62 -3.58 -9.63
CA PHE A 433 35.52 -4.86 -10.36
C PHE A 433 36.85 -5.39 -10.89
N GLU A 434 37.94 -4.65 -10.76
CA GLU A 434 39.26 -4.97 -11.32
C GLU A 434 39.74 -6.39 -10.95
N ASN A 435 39.52 -6.79 -9.69
CA ASN A 435 39.95 -8.09 -9.17
C ASN A 435 38.80 -9.11 -9.04
N VAL A 436 37.58 -8.73 -9.45
CA VAL A 436 36.40 -9.57 -9.29
C VAL A 436 36.42 -10.66 -10.36
N LYS A 437 36.34 -11.92 -9.92
CA LYS A 437 36.26 -13.11 -10.77
C LYS A 437 34.87 -13.76 -10.73
N PHE A 438 34.21 -13.68 -9.57
CA PHE A 438 32.90 -14.30 -9.32
C PHE A 438 31.81 -13.27 -9.03
N LEU A 439 30.67 -13.39 -9.69
CA LEU A 439 29.45 -12.64 -9.41
C LEU A 439 28.39 -13.60 -8.86
N ILE A 440 27.95 -13.40 -7.62
CA ILE A 440 26.95 -14.27 -6.98
C ILE A 440 25.73 -13.43 -6.67
N LEU A 441 24.58 -13.78 -7.25
CA LEU A 441 23.31 -13.08 -7.10
C LEU A 441 22.29 -13.99 -6.41
N ASP A 442 21.85 -13.62 -5.21
CA ASP A 442 20.79 -14.33 -4.46
C ASP A 442 19.41 -13.69 -4.69
N GLU A 443 18.36 -14.48 -4.45
CA GLU A 443 16.95 -14.15 -4.72
C GLU A 443 16.71 -13.67 -6.17
N TYR A 444 17.32 -14.36 -7.15
CA TYR A 444 17.22 -13.98 -8.57
C TYR A 444 15.78 -13.97 -9.12
N SER A 445 14.81 -14.62 -8.44
CA SER A 445 13.39 -14.60 -8.81
C SER A 445 12.80 -13.19 -8.78
N MET A 446 13.34 -12.29 -7.96
CA MET A 446 12.92 -10.90 -7.85
C MET A 446 13.72 -9.96 -8.77
N ILE A 447 14.65 -10.48 -9.57
CA ILE A 447 15.35 -9.73 -10.62
C ILE A 447 14.59 -9.94 -11.93
N GLY A 448 14.06 -8.86 -12.51
CA GLY A 448 13.33 -8.93 -13.77
C GLY A 448 14.24 -8.86 -15.00
N SER A 449 13.66 -9.09 -16.18
CA SER A 449 14.39 -9.10 -17.46
C SER A 449 15.10 -7.78 -17.73
N ARG A 450 14.48 -6.63 -17.41
CA ARG A 450 15.11 -5.32 -17.61
C ARG A 450 16.27 -5.12 -16.65
N MET A 451 16.07 -5.42 -15.36
CA MET A 451 17.14 -5.34 -14.35
C MET A 451 18.31 -6.27 -14.70
N MET A 452 18.03 -7.49 -15.15
CA MET A 452 19.06 -8.44 -15.59
C MET A 452 19.88 -7.90 -16.76
N GLY A 453 19.23 -7.26 -17.74
CA GLY A 453 19.94 -6.62 -18.85
C GLY A 453 20.81 -5.43 -18.41
N MET A 454 20.36 -4.67 -17.41
CA MET A 454 21.19 -3.62 -16.79
C MET A 454 22.40 -4.20 -16.07
N ILE A 455 22.21 -5.29 -15.31
CA ILE A 455 23.31 -6.00 -14.63
C ILE A 455 24.33 -6.50 -15.65
N ASN A 456 23.88 -7.24 -16.68
CA ASN A 456 24.74 -7.75 -17.75
C ASN A 456 25.57 -6.62 -18.37
N ARG A 457 24.91 -5.51 -18.74
CA ARG A 457 25.58 -4.35 -19.32
C ARG A 457 26.58 -3.67 -18.35
N ARG A 458 26.24 -3.53 -17.06
CA ARG A 458 27.17 -2.98 -16.06
C ARG A 458 28.38 -3.87 -15.84
N CYS A 459 28.23 -5.19 -15.89
CA CYS A 459 29.37 -6.10 -15.82
C CYS A 459 30.30 -5.91 -17.02
N LYS A 460 29.76 -5.83 -18.25
CA LYS A 460 30.54 -5.56 -19.47
C LYS A 460 31.26 -4.20 -19.40
N GLU A 461 30.58 -3.17 -18.90
CA GLU A 461 31.18 -1.84 -18.67
C GLU A 461 32.28 -1.87 -17.61
N ALA A 462 32.12 -2.67 -16.55
CA ALA A 462 33.07 -2.77 -15.45
C ALA A 462 34.33 -3.56 -15.81
N THR A 463 34.20 -4.68 -16.52
CA THR A 463 35.33 -5.55 -16.90
C THR A 463 35.97 -5.18 -18.24
N GLY A 464 35.26 -4.40 -19.08
CA GLY A 464 35.69 -4.08 -20.44
C GLY A 464 35.49 -5.22 -21.45
N ASN A 465 35.01 -6.39 -21.03
CA ASN A 465 34.70 -7.50 -21.93
C ASN A 465 33.24 -7.39 -22.40
N TYR A 466 33.02 -6.94 -23.63
CA TYR A 466 31.68 -6.76 -24.18
C TYR A 466 31.16 -7.98 -24.94
N ASP A 467 32.04 -8.89 -25.35
CA ASP A 467 31.70 -10.06 -26.17
C ASP A 467 31.02 -11.15 -25.34
N GLU A 468 31.37 -11.24 -24.05
CA GLU A 468 30.81 -12.24 -23.15
C GLU A 468 29.66 -11.70 -22.28
N ASP A 469 28.70 -12.58 -21.97
CA ASP A 469 27.68 -12.27 -20.96
C ASP A 469 28.32 -12.08 -19.57
N PHE A 470 27.77 -11.14 -18.81
CA PHE A 470 28.26 -10.67 -17.51
C PHE A 470 29.74 -10.29 -17.51
N GLY A 471 30.26 -9.83 -18.65
CA GLY A 471 31.65 -9.38 -18.76
C GLY A 471 32.67 -10.50 -18.57
N GLY A 472 32.28 -11.76 -18.80
CA GLY A 472 33.14 -12.94 -18.66
C GLY A 472 33.35 -13.44 -17.23
N LEU A 473 32.63 -12.88 -16.25
CA LEU A 473 32.68 -13.29 -14.85
C LEU A 473 31.99 -14.64 -14.63
N TYR A 474 32.52 -15.45 -13.69
CA TYR A 474 31.83 -16.63 -13.20
C TYR A 474 30.59 -16.22 -12.41
N THR A 475 29.42 -16.39 -13.00
CA THR A 475 28.16 -15.83 -12.50
C THR A 475 27.23 -16.91 -11.99
N TYR A 476 26.83 -16.80 -10.73
CA TYR A 476 25.93 -17.72 -10.04
C TYR A 476 24.62 -17.02 -9.65
N PHE A 477 23.48 -17.62 -10.01
CA PHE A 477 22.15 -17.13 -9.65
C PHE A 477 21.48 -18.08 -8.65
N PHE A 478 21.44 -17.69 -7.39
CA PHE A 478 20.76 -18.42 -6.32
C PHE A 478 19.33 -17.91 -6.15
N GLY A 479 18.38 -18.82 -6.02
CA GLY A 479 17.02 -18.45 -5.68
C GLY A 479 15.99 -19.54 -5.87
N ASP A 480 14.73 -19.14 -5.87
CA ASP A 480 13.59 -20.00 -6.12
C ASP A 480 12.61 -19.28 -7.03
N ILE A 481 12.54 -19.64 -8.32
CA ILE A 481 11.62 -18.99 -9.25
C ILE A 481 10.14 -19.20 -8.87
N LYS A 482 9.82 -20.16 -7.99
CA LYS A 482 8.46 -20.35 -7.45
C LYS A 482 8.07 -19.33 -6.37
N GLN A 483 9.03 -18.56 -5.83
CA GLN A 483 8.78 -17.43 -4.92
C GLN A 483 8.32 -16.18 -5.70
N LEU A 484 8.36 -15.01 -5.06
CA LEU A 484 7.83 -13.78 -5.65
C LEU A 484 8.60 -13.37 -6.91
N PRO A 485 7.88 -12.96 -7.97
CA PRO A 485 8.45 -12.35 -9.17
C PRO A 485 8.96 -10.92 -8.89
N PRO A 486 9.68 -10.29 -9.84
CA PRO A 486 10.10 -8.90 -9.70
C PRO A 486 8.92 -7.92 -9.58
N VAL A 487 9.14 -6.85 -8.81
CA VAL A 487 8.19 -5.73 -8.67
C VAL A 487 8.47 -4.68 -9.76
N LYS A 488 7.44 -4.24 -10.49
CA LYS A 488 7.53 -3.25 -11.58
C LYS A 488 8.47 -3.63 -12.75
N ASP A 489 8.86 -4.89 -12.87
CA ASP A 489 9.60 -5.44 -14.01
C ASP A 489 8.95 -6.76 -14.46
N ARG A 490 9.25 -7.22 -15.68
CA ARG A 490 8.78 -8.52 -16.15
C ARG A 490 9.69 -9.63 -15.60
N PRO A 491 9.14 -10.78 -15.18
CA PRO A 491 9.95 -11.93 -14.79
C PRO A 491 10.87 -12.37 -15.93
N ILE A 492 12.04 -12.92 -15.60
CA ILE A 492 13.04 -13.40 -16.58
C ILE A 492 12.51 -14.43 -17.58
N TYR A 493 11.43 -15.13 -17.23
CA TYR A 493 10.78 -16.14 -18.06
C TYR A 493 9.66 -15.59 -18.96
N SER A 494 9.41 -14.28 -18.95
CA SER A 494 8.41 -13.66 -19.84
C SER A 494 8.92 -13.58 -21.27
N TYR A 495 8.17 -14.10 -22.26
CA TYR A 495 8.56 -14.01 -23.68
C TYR A 495 8.44 -12.59 -24.25
N ASN A 496 7.38 -11.86 -23.88
CA ASN A 496 7.18 -10.51 -24.39
C ASN A 496 8.12 -9.55 -23.66
N GLN A 497 9.12 -9.00 -24.35
CA GLN A 497 10.03 -7.99 -23.82
C GLN A 497 9.67 -6.61 -24.41
N LYS A 498 9.69 -5.55 -23.59
CA LYS A 498 9.21 -4.21 -24.00
C LYS A 498 10.31 -3.32 -24.57
N CYS A 499 11.59 -3.62 -24.29
CA CYS A 499 12.72 -2.82 -24.72
C CYS A 499 14.00 -3.66 -24.88
N ALA A 500 15.02 -3.08 -25.54
CA ALA A 500 16.30 -3.74 -25.80
C ALA A 500 17.01 -4.23 -24.53
N LEU A 501 16.94 -3.48 -23.42
CA LEU A 501 17.51 -3.92 -22.14
C LEU A 501 16.80 -5.16 -21.60
N SER A 502 15.47 -5.18 -21.68
CA SER A 502 14.68 -6.33 -21.24
C SER A 502 14.91 -7.56 -22.13
N GLN A 503 15.13 -7.35 -23.44
CA GLN A 503 15.55 -8.42 -24.36
C GLN A 503 16.95 -8.93 -24.03
N CYS A 504 17.89 -8.04 -23.74
CA CYS A 504 19.26 -8.40 -23.35
C CYS A 504 19.26 -9.28 -22.10
N GLY A 505 18.51 -8.90 -21.06
CA GLY A 505 18.41 -9.72 -19.85
C GLY A 505 17.68 -11.04 -20.06
N TYR A 506 16.64 -11.06 -20.91
CA TYR A 506 15.97 -12.30 -21.31
C TYR A 506 16.93 -13.26 -22.03
N ASN A 507 17.70 -12.76 -23.00
CA ASN A 507 18.67 -13.54 -23.75
C ASN A 507 19.78 -14.09 -22.83
N ALA A 508 20.32 -13.27 -21.92
CA ALA A 508 21.33 -13.71 -20.95
C ALA A 508 20.85 -14.89 -20.10
N MET A 509 19.58 -14.89 -19.67
CA MET A 509 19.01 -16.02 -18.92
C MET A 509 18.70 -17.24 -19.78
N ARG A 510 18.44 -17.08 -21.08
CA ARG A 510 18.28 -18.17 -22.05
C ARG A 510 19.61 -18.73 -22.57
N ASN A 511 20.72 -18.07 -22.26
CA ASN A 511 22.07 -18.52 -22.56
C ASN A 511 22.75 -19.17 -21.34
N ILE A 512 22.03 -19.41 -20.24
CA ILE A 512 22.58 -20.05 -19.05
C ILE A 512 23.20 -21.41 -19.41
N GLN A 513 24.43 -21.65 -18.94
CA GLN A 513 25.19 -22.83 -19.33
C GLN A 513 24.87 -24.02 -18.43
N SER A 514 24.59 -23.80 -17.14
CA SER A 514 24.33 -24.87 -16.18
C SER A 514 23.22 -24.51 -15.18
N CYS A 515 22.57 -25.54 -14.66
CA CYS A 515 21.62 -25.45 -13.55
C CYS A 515 21.92 -26.56 -12.53
N ILE A 516 21.88 -26.24 -11.24
CA ILE A 516 21.96 -27.20 -10.14
C ILE A 516 20.72 -27.03 -9.27
N VAL A 517 19.96 -28.10 -9.07
CA VAL A 517 18.74 -28.09 -8.25
C VAL A 517 19.02 -28.65 -6.86
N LEU A 518 18.79 -27.84 -5.82
CA LEU A 518 18.88 -28.27 -4.42
C LEU A 518 17.54 -28.86 -3.97
N ASN A 519 17.47 -30.18 -3.77
CA ASN A 519 16.21 -30.86 -3.48
C ASN A 519 15.91 -30.98 -1.98
N LYS A 520 16.94 -31.17 -1.15
CA LYS A 520 16.77 -31.41 0.29
C LYS A 520 16.33 -30.14 1.03
N ILE A 521 15.11 -30.13 1.55
CA ILE A 521 14.61 -29.05 2.40
C ILE A 521 15.05 -29.32 3.85
N HIS A 522 15.73 -28.34 4.45
CA HIS A 522 16.24 -28.43 5.83
C HIS A 522 15.36 -27.69 6.85
N ARG A 523 14.51 -26.74 6.40
CA ARG A 523 13.75 -25.86 7.29
C ARG A 523 12.50 -26.51 7.87
N GLN A 524 11.73 -27.21 7.06
CA GLN A 524 10.51 -27.91 7.47
C GLN A 524 10.78 -29.41 7.57
N THR A 525 10.42 -30.00 8.70
CA THR A 525 10.55 -31.45 8.96
C THR A 525 9.22 -32.21 8.79
N ASP A 526 8.11 -31.49 8.70
CA ASP A 526 6.76 -32.03 8.57
C ASP A 526 6.41 -32.30 7.10
N ASN A 527 6.28 -33.58 6.73
CA ASN A 527 5.96 -34.01 5.37
C ASN A 527 4.59 -33.53 4.89
N GLN A 528 3.57 -33.45 5.77
CA GLN A 528 2.25 -32.97 5.37
C GLN A 528 2.31 -31.49 4.99
N PHE A 529 3.00 -30.68 5.81
CA PHE A 529 3.18 -29.28 5.52
C PHE A 529 4.03 -29.03 4.26
N LEU A 530 5.06 -29.86 4.04
CA LEU A 530 5.88 -29.82 2.83
C LEU A 530 5.08 -30.12 1.54
N ASN A 531 4.16 -31.07 1.60
CA ASN A 531 3.28 -31.39 0.48
C ASN A 531 2.34 -30.22 0.16
N ILE A 532 1.69 -29.65 1.18
CA ILE A 532 0.83 -28.47 1.01
C ILE A 532 1.63 -27.29 0.41
N LEU A 533 2.83 -27.01 0.92
CA LEU A 533 3.71 -25.97 0.37
C LEU A 533 4.06 -26.23 -1.10
N THR A 534 4.30 -27.49 -1.47
CA THR A 534 4.61 -27.88 -2.84
C THR A 534 3.40 -27.67 -3.74
N ASN A 535 2.21 -28.13 -3.35
CA ASN A 535 0.96 -27.98 -4.10
C ASN A 535 0.61 -26.50 -4.32
N ILE A 536 0.75 -25.66 -3.27
CA ILE A 536 0.57 -24.21 -3.38
C ILE A 536 1.59 -23.60 -4.35
N SER A 537 2.86 -24.02 -4.26
CA SER A 537 3.91 -23.50 -5.15
C SER A 537 3.65 -23.86 -6.62
N GLU A 538 2.94 -24.96 -6.90
CA GLU A 538 2.66 -25.48 -8.24
C GLU A 538 1.30 -25.08 -8.79
N GLY A 539 0.44 -24.49 -7.96
CA GLY A 539 -0.93 -24.14 -8.34
C GLY A 539 -1.91 -25.31 -8.28
N GLY A 540 -1.50 -26.44 -7.70
CA GLY A 540 -2.28 -27.69 -7.62
C GLY A 540 -2.87 -27.96 -6.23
N VAL A 541 -3.33 -26.92 -5.52
CA VAL A 541 -3.87 -27.08 -4.17
C VAL A 541 -5.15 -27.92 -4.19
N THR A 542 -5.21 -28.96 -3.36
CA THR A 542 -6.38 -29.84 -3.26
C THR A 542 -7.36 -29.39 -2.17
N LYS A 543 -8.55 -30.00 -2.14
CA LYS A 543 -9.52 -29.73 -1.06
C LYS A 543 -9.01 -30.26 0.28
N GLU A 544 -8.30 -31.38 0.28
CA GLU A 544 -7.68 -31.97 1.47
C GLU A 544 -6.62 -31.03 2.06
N ASP A 545 -5.78 -30.42 1.21
CA ASP A 545 -4.83 -29.40 1.64
C ASP A 545 -5.54 -28.24 2.34
N PHE A 546 -6.67 -27.78 1.77
CA PHE A 546 -7.44 -26.68 2.32
C PHE A 546 -8.10 -27.00 3.66
N GLU A 547 -8.66 -28.20 3.83
CA GLU A 547 -9.22 -28.62 5.12
C GLU A 547 -8.16 -28.62 6.22
N VAL A 548 -6.92 -29.03 5.91
CA VAL A 548 -5.79 -28.93 6.84
C VAL A 548 -5.47 -27.48 7.18
N LEU A 549 -5.42 -26.58 6.18
CA LEU A 549 -5.16 -25.14 6.42
C LEU A 549 -6.28 -24.45 7.20
N LYS A 550 -7.52 -24.89 7.02
CA LYS A 550 -8.70 -24.39 7.74
C LYS A 550 -8.59 -24.62 9.25
N THR A 551 -7.96 -25.73 9.66
CA THR A 551 -7.65 -25.99 11.09
C THR A 551 -6.69 -24.96 11.69
N ARG A 552 -6.04 -24.13 10.88
CA ARG A 552 -5.10 -23.07 11.30
C ARG A 552 -5.66 -21.67 11.05
N MET A 553 -6.97 -21.51 10.87
CA MET A 553 -7.60 -20.19 10.74
C MET A 553 -7.94 -19.60 12.12
N LYS A 554 -7.78 -18.28 12.25
CA LYS A 554 -8.20 -17.53 13.44
C LYS A 554 -9.65 -17.80 13.81
N GLY A 555 -9.92 -17.91 15.09
CA GLY A 555 -11.25 -18.25 15.63
C GLY A 555 -11.64 -19.73 15.49
N VAL A 556 -10.86 -20.58 14.80
CA VAL A 556 -11.08 -22.03 14.74
C VAL A 556 -10.29 -22.75 15.84
N THR A 557 -9.10 -22.26 16.17
CA THR A 557 -8.25 -22.82 17.24
C THR A 557 -8.35 -22.02 18.53
N PHE A 558 -8.32 -22.70 19.68
CA PHE A 558 -8.11 -22.07 21.00
C PHE A 558 -6.68 -21.54 21.21
N GLU A 559 -5.83 -21.54 20.17
CA GLU A 559 -4.42 -21.15 20.24
C GLU A 559 -4.16 -19.70 19.81
N ASP A 560 -5.19 -18.89 19.54
CA ASP A 560 -5.02 -17.51 19.04
C ASP A 560 -4.13 -16.67 19.99
N ASP A 561 -4.24 -16.88 21.31
CA ASP A 561 -3.40 -16.23 22.32
C ASP A 561 -1.92 -16.61 22.21
N ALA A 562 -1.62 -17.83 21.73
CA ALA A 562 -0.24 -18.29 21.51
C ALA A 562 0.44 -17.55 20.35
N PHE A 563 -0.31 -16.78 19.56
CA PHE A 563 0.14 -15.96 18.43
C PHE A 563 0.05 -14.46 18.71
N LYS A 564 -0.27 -14.03 19.94
CA LYS A 564 -0.45 -12.60 20.29
C LYS A 564 0.76 -11.72 19.92
N ASP A 565 1.96 -12.26 20.09
CA ASP A 565 3.25 -11.59 19.84
C ASP A 565 3.86 -11.97 18.48
N ALA A 566 3.18 -12.80 17.69
CA ALA A 566 3.70 -13.24 16.39
C ALA A 566 3.63 -12.11 15.36
N LEU A 567 4.61 -12.08 14.44
CA LEU A 567 4.62 -11.11 13.35
C LEU A 567 3.47 -11.38 12.38
N HIS A 568 2.69 -10.34 12.06
CA HIS A 568 1.63 -10.43 11.06
C HIS A 568 2.17 -10.15 9.65
N LEU A 569 1.92 -11.05 8.72
CA LEU A 569 2.29 -10.90 7.31
C LEU A 569 1.07 -10.51 6.49
N PHE A 570 1.13 -9.35 5.83
CA PHE A 570 0.06 -8.88 4.95
C PHE A 570 0.51 -8.77 3.49
N ALA A 571 -0.45 -8.86 2.58
CA ALA A 571 -0.19 -8.76 1.16
C ALA A 571 0.22 -7.34 0.73
N THR A 572 -0.43 -6.31 1.28
CA THR A 572 -0.22 -4.90 0.87
C THR A 572 0.47 -4.06 1.96
N LYS A 573 1.16 -2.99 1.55
CA LYS A 573 1.78 -2.03 2.49
C LYS A 573 0.72 -1.25 3.30
N GLU A 574 -0.49 -1.11 2.76
CA GLU A 574 -1.58 -0.38 3.41
C GLU A 574 -2.16 -1.14 4.60
N GLU A 575 -2.46 -2.43 4.42
CA GLU A 575 -2.90 -3.30 5.52
C GLU A 575 -1.85 -3.35 6.64
N VAL A 576 -0.56 -3.45 6.29
CA VAL A 576 0.54 -3.37 7.27
C VAL A 576 0.47 -2.08 8.08
N ARG A 577 0.29 -0.94 7.42
CA ARG A 577 0.23 0.36 8.09
C ARG A 577 -0.96 0.44 9.02
N ASN A 578 -2.15 0.07 8.53
CA ASN A 578 -3.39 0.15 9.29
C ASN A 578 -3.33 -0.77 10.52
N PHE A 579 -2.81 -1.99 10.36
CA PHE A 579 -2.64 -2.93 11.47
C PHE A 579 -1.62 -2.44 12.50
N ASN A 580 -0.46 -1.93 12.03
CA ASN A 580 0.56 -1.38 12.93
C ASN A 580 0.04 -0.18 13.73
N ILE A 581 -0.69 0.74 13.09
CA ILE A 581 -1.30 1.90 13.77
C ILE A 581 -2.35 1.44 14.78
N SER A 582 -3.24 0.52 14.39
CA SER A 582 -4.27 -0.03 15.27
C SER A 582 -3.66 -0.71 16.51
N LYS A 583 -2.64 -1.56 16.32
CA LYS A 583 -1.93 -2.22 17.42
C LYS A 583 -1.20 -1.25 18.33
N LEU A 584 -0.58 -0.22 17.77
CA LEU A 584 0.06 0.83 18.56
C LEU A 584 -0.96 1.61 19.41
N GLY A 585 -2.13 1.92 18.85
CA GLY A 585 -3.20 2.62 19.58
C GLY A 585 -3.81 1.82 20.72
N GLN A 586 -3.75 0.48 20.63
CA GLN A 586 -4.20 -0.47 21.65
C GLN A 586 -3.11 -0.84 22.67
N LEU A 587 -1.89 -0.30 22.52
CA LEU A 587 -0.78 -0.63 23.41
C LEU A 587 -1.08 -0.17 24.83
N LYS A 588 -0.88 -1.08 25.78
CA LYS A 588 -1.04 -0.82 27.21
C LYS A 588 0.24 -1.13 27.98
N ASP A 589 0.48 -0.38 29.04
CA ASP A 589 1.60 -0.61 29.95
C ASP A 589 1.36 -1.83 30.87
N SER A 590 2.32 -2.13 31.74
CA SER A 590 2.20 -3.21 32.73
C SER A 590 1.03 -3.03 33.71
N ASN A 591 0.54 -1.80 33.87
CA ASN A 591 -0.57 -1.44 34.74
C ASN A 591 -1.89 -1.32 33.95
N ASN A 592 -1.93 -1.78 32.69
CA ASN A 592 -3.09 -1.76 31.81
C ASN A 592 -3.59 -0.34 31.43
N HIS A 593 -2.75 0.69 31.58
CA HIS A 593 -3.02 2.04 31.09
C HIS A 593 -2.67 2.19 29.62
N VAL A 594 -3.36 3.08 28.91
CA VAL A 594 -3.07 3.40 27.50
C VAL A 594 -1.70 4.07 27.41
N VAL A 595 -0.82 3.52 26.57
CA VAL A 595 0.50 4.10 26.36
C VAL A 595 0.39 5.33 25.45
N PRO A 596 1.00 6.47 25.82
CA PRO A 596 1.05 7.65 24.98
C PRO A 596 1.90 7.40 23.72
N VAL A 597 1.48 7.99 22.61
CA VAL A 597 2.11 7.83 21.29
C VAL A 597 2.59 9.18 20.80
N LEU A 598 3.87 9.25 20.45
CA LEU A 598 4.50 10.41 19.85
C LEU A 598 4.47 10.30 18.32
N LYS A 599 3.96 11.33 17.63
CA LYS A 599 4.07 11.46 16.18
C LYS A 599 5.30 12.31 15.82
N VAL A 600 6.30 11.69 15.21
CA VAL A 600 7.53 12.35 14.74
C VAL A 600 7.48 12.55 13.23
N GLU A 601 7.34 13.80 12.79
CA GLU A 601 7.47 14.15 11.37
C GLU A 601 8.94 14.25 10.97
N ALA A 602 9.29 13.72 9.80
CA ALA A 602 10.66 13.77 9.30
C ALA A 602 11.06 15.21 8.95
N ARG A 603 12.31 15.60 9.24
CA ARG A 603 12.86 16.89 8.82
C ARG A 603 13.32 16.78 7.38
N THR A 604 12.94 17.73 6.53
CA THR A 604 13.25 17.70 5.09
C THR A 604 13.69 19.06 4.61
N ASN A 605 14.54 19.12 3.57
CA ASN A 605 15.00 20.39 3.01
C ASN A 605 13.96 21.14 2.17
N CYS A 606 12.91 20.47 1.66
CA CYS A 606 11.85 21.12 0.88
C CYS A 606 10.53 20.33 0.87
N VAL A 607 9.45 20.95 0.38
CA VAL A 607 8.11 20.34 0.27
C VAL A 607 8.11 19.09 -0.61
N LYS A 608 8.91 19.08 -1.69
CA LYS A 608 9.05 17.89 -2.56
C LYS A 608 9.68 16.72 -1.80
N ALA A 609 10.71 16.97 -0.99
CA ALA A 609 11.31 15.98 -0.12
C ALA A 609 10.33 15.48 0.97
N LYS A 610 9.40 16.32 1.45
CA LYS A 610 8.30 15.90 2.34
C LYS A 610 7.34 14.92 1.65
N LYS A 611 7.01 15.14 0.37
CA LYS A 611 6.12 14.27 -0.41
C LYS A 611 6.77 12.98 -0.94
N ALA A 612 8.10 12.91 -1.00
CA ALA A 612 8.83 11.75 -1.50
C ALA A 612 8.50 10.47 -0.69
N THR A 613 8.40 9.33 -1.38
CA THR A 613 8.12 8.04 -0.77
C THR A 613 9.24 7.60 0.19
N THR A 614 8.91 6.69 1.12
CA THR A 614 9.89 6.06 2.01
C THR A 614 11.00 5.35 1.23
N ASP A 615 10.68 4.78 0.05
CA ASP A 615 11.65 4.06 -0.78
C ASP A 615 12.63 5.02 -1.47
N GLU A 616 12.19 6.22 -1.87
CA GLU A 616 13.07 7.30 -2.38
C GLU A 616 13.98 7.84 -1.28
N ALA A 617 13.46 8.03 -0.07
CA ALA A 617 14.23 8.47 1.10
C ALA A 617 15.02 7.35 1.80
N GLN A 618 15.44 6.32 1.04
CA GLN A 618 16.30 5.22 1.49
C GLN A 618 15.81 4.47 2.73
N GLY A 619 14.49 4.36 2.91
CA GLY A 619 13.88 3.62 4.02
C GLY A 619 13.44 4.49 5.19
N LEU A 620 13.69 5.79 5.16
CA LEU A 620 13.27 6.75 6.20
C LEU A 620 11.81 7.17 6.01
N GLU A 621 10.96 6.85 6.99
CA GLU A 621 9.52 7.14 6.95
C GLU A 621 9.23 8.65 7.05
N GLN A 622 8.14 9.12 6.43
CA GLN A 622 7.72 10.52 6.53
C GLN A 622 7.20 10.85 7.95
N ASN A 623 6.37 9.96 8.49
CA ASN A 623 5.79 10.07 9.82
C ASN A 623 6.10 8.79 10.58
N LEU A 624 6.71 8.92 11.75
CA LEU A 624 6.88 7.82 12.70
C LEU A 624 5.92 7.99 13.86
N TYR A 625 5.31 6.89 14.29
CA TYR A 625 4.54 6.83 15.52
C TYR A 625 5.31 5.96 16.51
N LEU A 626 5.71 6.54 17.64
CA LEU A 626 6.60 5.94 18.61
C LEU A 626 5.92 5.89 19.97
N ALA A 627 6.14 4.83 20.73
CA ALA A 627 5.67 4.71 22.11
C ALA A 627 6.64 3.82 22.88
N LYS A 628 6.76 4.02 24.20
CA LYS A 628 7.55 3.11 25.04
C LYS A 628 6.96 1.70 24.97
N GLY A 629 7.81 0.70 24.78
CA GLY A 629 7.44 -0.71 24.64
C GLY A 629 6.95 -1.13 23.24
N CYS A 630 6.86 -0.24 22.25
CA CYS A 630 6.33 -0.61 20.94
C CYS A 630 7.32 -1.45 20.11
N ASN A 631 6.78 -2.40 19.34
CA ASN A 631 7.58 -3.25 18.46
C ASN A 631 8.05 -2.45 17.24
N ILE A 632 9.36 -2.47 17.00
CA ILE A 632 10.04 -1.80 15.90
C ILE A 632 10.88 -2.76 15.07
N MET A 633 11.19 -2.34 13.85
CA MET A 633 12.10 -3.00 12.94
C MET A 633 13.05 -1.96 12.37
N LEU A 634 14.34 -2.24 12.44
CA LEU A 634 15.38 -1.40 11.85
C LEU A 634 15.31 -1.46 10.32
N ARG A 635 15.50 -0.33 9.65
CA ARG A 635 15.34 -0.15 8.19
C ARG A 635 16.65 0.06 7.45
N THR A 636 17.74 0.24 8.19
CA THR A 636 19.10 0.40 7.66
C THR A 636 20.08 -0.46 8.46
N ASN A 637 21.26 -0.68 7.92
CA ASN A 637 22.32 -1.37 8.66
C ASN A 637 23.07 -0.35 9.51
N LEU A 638 22.92 -0.43 10.84
CA LEU A 638 23.67 0.41 11.77
C LEU A 638 24.99 -0.25 12.18
N TRP A 639 24.99 -1.55 12.49
CA TRP A 639 26.19 -2.29 12.91
C TRP A 639 26.04 -3.80 12.65
N LEU A 640 26.51 -4.26 11.48
CA LEU A 640 26.31 -5.65 11.03
C LEU A 640 26.92 -6.69 11.98
N ALA A 641 28.16 -6.49 12.42
CA ALA A 641 28.89 -7.45 13.26
C ALA A 641 28.22 -7.72 14.61
N LYS A 642 27.41 -6.77 15.11
CA LYS A 642 26.70 -6.88 16.39
C LYS A 642 25.20 -7.11 16.22
N GLY A 643 24.71 -7.36 15.00
CA GLY A 643 23.31 -7.69 14.76
C GLY A 643 22.34 -6.51 14.65
N LEU A 644 22.82 -5.26 14.52
CA LEU A 644 21.97 -4.09 14.21
C LEU A 644 21.87 -3.87 12.71
N VAL A 645 20.87 -4.51 12.13
CA VAL A 645 20.78 -4.77 10.70
C VAL A 645 19.39 -4.46 10.18
N ASN A 646 19.24 -4.14 8.91
CA ASN A 646 17.93 -3.93 8.30
C ASN A 646 17.08 -5.21 8.45
N GLY A 647 15.93 -5.09 9.10
CA GLY A 647 15.06 -6.20 9.48
C GLY A 647 15.20 -6.65 10.93
N ALA A 648 16.22 -6.17 11.68
CA ALA A 648 16.35 -6.45 13.11
C ALA A 648 15.09 -5.96 13.84
N MET A 649 14.44 -6.88 14.55
CA MET A 649 13.25 -6.58 15.35
C MET A 649 13.65 -6.31 16.78
N GLY A 650 12.88 -5.46 17.42
CA GLY A 650 13.15 -5.01 18.78
C GLY A 650 12.01 -4.19 19.34
N LYS A 651 12.27 -3.57 20.49
CA LYS A 651 11.33 -2.69 21.20
C LYS A 651 11.98 -1.37 21.54
N ILE A 652 11.16 -0.31 21.53
CA ILE A 652 11.57 0.97 22.11
C ILE A 652 11.51 0.85 23.63
N VAL A 653 12.63 1.14 24.30
CA VAL A 653 12.70 1.24 25.75
C VAL A 653 12.36 2.66 26.17
N ASP A 654 13.02 3.66 25.57
CA ASP A 654 12.78 5.06 25.89
C ASP A 654 13.10 6.02 24.71
N ILE A 655 12.61 7.26 24.81
CA ILE A 655 12.73 8.32 23.82
C ILE A 655 13.40 9.53 24.49
N LEU A 656 14.59 9.91 24.03
CA LEU A 656 15.42 10.94 24.65
C LEU A 656 15.44 12.24 23.84
N TYR A 657 15.41 13.36 24.55
CA TYR A 657 15.42 14.72 24.01
C TYR A 657 16.61 15.51 24.50
N ASN A 658 17.18 16.34 23.63
CA ASN A 658 18.18 17.33 24.03
C ASN A 658 17.51 18.55 24.68
N VAL A 659 17.67 18.67 25.99
CA VAL A 659 17.10 19.73 26.84
C VAL A 659 17.64 21.11 26.49
N ASN A 660 18.81 21.20 25.85
CA ASN A 660 19.51 22.47 25.57
C ASN A 660 19.17 23.10 24.21
N THR A 661 18.16 22.58 23.51
CA THR A 661 17.76 23.12 22.20
C THR A 661 16.28 23.47 22.22
N GLU A 662 15.90 24.65 21.70
CA GLU A 662 14.50 25.08 21.43
C GLU A 662 13.74 24.16 20.43
N VAL A 663 14.26 22.95 20.22
CA VAL A 663 13.76 21.96 19.29
C VAL A 663 12.43 21.44 19.83
N SER A 664 11.40 21.63 19.01
CA SER A 664 10.03 21.24 19.30
C SER A 664 9.93 19.82 19.88
N ILE A 665 8.97 19.64 20.81
CA ILE A 665 8.53 18.36 21.39
C ILE A 665 8.38 17.24 20.33
N ASN A 666 8.19 17.60 19.07
CA ASN A 666 7.99 16.68 17.95
C ASN A 666 9.27 16.03 17.39
N HIS A 667 10.47 16.39 17.88
CA HIS A 667 11.72 15.87 17.33
C HIS A 667 12.67 15.33 18.42
N PRO A 668 12.49 14.06 18.84
CA PRO A 668 13.43 13.41 19.74
C PRO A 668 14.80 13.24 19.09
N THR A 669 15.82 13.11 19.94
CA THR A 669 17.24 13.13 19.54
C THR A 669 17.80 11.71 19.40
N VAL A 670 17.47 10.82 20.34
CA VAL A 670 17.93 9.44 20.39
C VAL A 670 16.79 8.54 20.86
N LEU A 671 16.69 7.33 20.31
CA LEU A 671 15.83 6.28 20.84
C LEU A 671 16.67 5.24 21.56
N LEU A 672 16.28 4.85 22.77
CA LEU A 672 16.86 3.69 23.45
C LEU A 672 16.07 2.46 23.03
N CYS A 673 16.75 1.49 22.43
CA CYS A 673 16.11 0.32 21.85
C CYS A 673 16.76 -0.97 22.36
N GLU A 674 15.96 -2.02 22.47
CA GLU A 674 16.42 -3.39 22.68
C GLU A 674 16.11 -4.20 21.42
N PHE A 675 17.10 -4.88 20.84
CA PHE A 675 16.92 -5.71 19.63
C PHE A 675 17.22 -7.17 19.92
N ASP A 676 16.39 -8.07 19.41
CA ASP A 676 16.47 -9.51 19.65
C ASP A 676 17.81 -10.12 19.19
N THR A 677 18.41 -9.53 18.16
CA THR A 677 19.65 -10.00 17.54
C THR A 677 20.89 -9.25 17.99
N TYR A 678 20.77 -8.26 18.89
CA TYR A 678 21.90 -7.43 19.30
C TYR A 678 22.81 -8.15 20.28
N THR A 679 24.11 -8.12 20.01
CA THR A 679 25.17 -8.75 20.83
C THR A 679 26.33 -7.78 21.11
N GLY A 680 26.10 -6.49 20.91
CA GLY A 680 27.09 -5.44 21.11
C GLY A 680 27.11 -4.88 22.54
N PRO A 681 27.96 -3.87 22.78
CA PRO A 681 28.02 -3.18 24.06
C PRO A 681 26.71 -2.43 24.34
N SER A 682 26.27 -2.44 25.59
CA SER A 682 25.08 -1.69 26.02
C SER A 682 25.45 -0.41 26.75
N ILE A 683 24.59 0.61 26.65
CA ILE A 683 24.71 1.83 27.45
C ILE A 683 24.46 1.60 28.94
N ILE A 684 23.63 0.61 29.29
CA ILE A 684 23.34 0.27 30.69
C ILE A 684 24.03 -1.07 30.96
N PRO A 685 25.02 -1.12 31.87
CA PRO A 685 25.72 -2.35 32.20
C PRO A 685 24.76 -3.49 32.56
N GLY A 686 24.95 -4.66 31.95
CA GLY A 686 24.11 -5.83 32.19
C GLY A 686 22.77 -5.85 31.44
N SER A 687 22.47 -4.85 30.61
CA SER A 687 21.29 -4.84 29.73
C SER A 687 21.68 -5.06 28.25
N ASN A 688 20.69 -5.11 27.35
CA ASN A 688 20.89 -5.17 25.89
C ASN A 688 20.41 -3.89 25.18
N ILE A 689 20.43 -2.76 25.89
CA ILE A 689 19.90 -1.47 25.41
C ILE A 689 20.98 -0.75 24.59
N VAL A 690 20.59 -0.31 23.38
CA VAL A 690 21.46 0.43 22.46
C VAL A 690 20.79 1.71 21.96
N PRO A 691 21.49 2.84 21.93
CA PRO A 691 20.98 4.10 21.42
C PRO A 691 20.95 4.09 19.88
N VAL A 692 19.81 4.45 19.31
CA VAL A 692 19.57 4.59 17.88
C VAL A 692 19.40 6.07 17.54
N PRO A 693 20.36 6.70 16.84
CA PRO A 693 20.27 8.09 16.44
C PRO A 693 19.44 8.28 15.16
N THR A 694 19.04 9.52 14.88
CA THR A 694 18.48 9.89 13.57
C THR A 694 19.51 9.73 12.45
N MET A 695 19.06 9.36 11.26
CA MET A 695 19.90 9.30 10.07
C MET A 695 19.55 10.40 9.08
N PHE A 696 20.56 10.93 8.41
CA PHE A 696 20.41 11.81 7.25
C PHE A 696 20.49 10.98 5.97
N SER A 697 19.51 11.16 5.08
CA SER A 697 19.53 10.63 3.72
C SER A 697 19.38 11.77 2.73
N SER A 698 20.18 11.76 1.67
CA SER A 698 20.02 12.65 0.51
C SER A 698 19.94 11.86 -0.79
N TRP A 699 19.16 12.39 -1.73
CA TRP A 699 19.01 11.83 -3.07
C TRP A 699 18.69 12.95 -4.07
N THR A 700 18.84 12.65 -5.35
CA THR A 700 18.54 13.59 -6.44
C THR A 700 17.31 13.12 -7.17
N ASN A 701 16.36 14.02 -7.43
CA ASN A 701 15.16 13.67 -8.21
C ASN A 701 15.42 13.72 -9.73
N GLN A 702 14.39 13.41 -10.52
CA GLN A 702 14.47 13.39 -11.99
C GLN A 702 14.77 14.77 -12.60
N HIS A 703 14.62 15.85 -11.84
CA HIS A 703 14.90 17.24 -12.24
C HIS A 703 16.27 17.74 -11.75
N ASN A 704 17.16 16.85 -11.30
CA ASN A 704 18.46 17.20 -10.72
C ASN A 704 18.38 18.05 -9.43
N GLU A 705 17.24 18.06 -8.74
CA GLU A 705 17.10 18.76 -7.46
C GLU A 705 17.61 17.85 -6.32
N SER A 706 18.40 18.42 -5.41
CA SER A 706 18.89 17.73 -4.22
C SER A 706 17.79 17.71 -3.14
N LEU A 707 17.36 16.53 -2.74
CA LEU A 707 16.36 16.28 -1.72
C LEU A 707 17.01 15.61 -0.51
N SER A 708 16.57 15.94 0.70
CA SER A 708 17.05 15.28 1.91
C SER A 708 15.96 15.05 2.95
N ARG A 709 16.18 14.00 3.77
CA ARG A 709 15.32 13.62 4.88
C ARG A 709 16.17 13.19 6.08
N ILE A 710 15.82 13.69 7.26
CA ILE A 710 16.35 13.25 8.54
C ILE A 710 15.22 12.58 9.34
N GLN A 711 15.44 11.33 9.72
CA GLN A 711 14.50 10.54 10.53
C GLN A 711 15.21 9.35 11.18
N PHE A 712 14.63 8.75 12.22
CA PHE A 712 15.10 7.46 12.73
C PHE A 712 14.94 6.35 11.68
N PRO A 713 15.93 5.45 11.55
CA PRO A 713 15.90 4.38 10.57
C PRO A 713 15.09 3.17 11.07
N ILE A 714 13.88 3.39 11.58
CA ILE A 714 13.01 2.33 12.13
C ILE A 714 11.60 2.41 11.53
N ALA A 715 10.83 1.35 11.68
CA ALA A 715 9.39 1.32 11.42
C ALA A 715 8.70 0.38 12.42
N LEU A 716 7.40 0.57 12.66
CA LEU A 716 6.61 -0.36 13.47
C LEU A 716 6.63 -1.78 12.89
N SER A 717 6.67 -2.78 13.76
CA SER A 717 6.90 -4.19 13.37
C SER A 717 5.90 -5.19 13.96
N TYR A 718 4.68 -4.78 14.33
CA TYR A 718 3.60 -5.75 14.60
C TYR A 718 3.18 -6.50 13.33
N ALA A 719 3.32 -5.83 12.19
CA ALA A 719 3.08 -6.36 10.87
C ALA A 719 4.19 -5.98 9.88
N CYS A 720 4.43 -6.84 8.90
CA CYS A 720 5.24 -6.54 7.73
C CYS A 720 4.59 -7.09 6.46
N SER A 721 5.05 -6.64 5.29
CA SER A 721 4.53 -7.18 4.03
C SER A 721 5.16 -8.53 3.72
N ILE A 722 4.41 -9.42 3.07
CA ILE A 722 4.90 -10.73 2.63
C ILE A 722 6.19 -10.58 1.78
N HIS A 723 6.24 -9.55 0.92
CA HIS A 723 7.43 -9.20 0.14
C HIS A 723 8.68 -8.94 0.98
N LYS A 724 8.55 -8.25 2.12
CA LYS A 724 9.68 -8.00 3.04
C LYS A 724 10.05 -9.22 3.89
N SER A 725 9.13 -10.18 4.02
CA SER A 725 9.38 -11.41 4.77
C SER A 725 10.22 -12.43 3.98
N GLN A 726 10.35 -12.28 2.66
CA GLN A 726 11.16 -13.18 1.84
C GLN A 726 12.62 -13.16 2.34
N GLY A 727 13.24 -14.35 2.41
CA GLY A 727 14.53 -14.56 3.08
C GLY A 727 14.45 -14.80 4.61
N LEU A 728 13.43 -14.30 5.31
CA LEU A 728 13.31 -14.48 6.77
C LEU A 728 12.87 -15.90 7.16
N THR A 729 13.26 -16.32 8.37
CA THR A 729 12.71 -17.50 9.06
C THR A 729 12.07 -17.02 10.36
N LEU A 730 10.78 -17.29 10.54
CA LEU A 730 9.99 -16.80 11.67
C LEU A 730 9.65 -17.96 12.62
N PRO A 731 9.71 -17.77 13.94
CA PRO A 731 9.32 -18.79 14.91
C PRO A 731 7.81 -19.06 14.88
N LYS A 732 7.02 -17.99 14.75
CA LYS A 732 5.58 -18.00 14.51
C LYS A 732 5.19 -16.85 13.59
N ALA A 733 4.12 -17.02 12.81
CA ALA A 733 3.58 -15.95 11.96
C ALA A 733 2.05 -16.04 11.85
N VAL A 734 1.41 -14.87 11.78
CA VAL A 734 -0.01 -14.77 11.42
C VAL A 734 -0.09 -14.23 9.99
N VAL A 735 -0.76 -14.93 9.08
CA VAL A 735 -0.71 -14.62 7.65
C VAL A 735 -2.08 -14.19 7.13
N HIS A 736 -2.12 -12.99 6.53
CA HIS A 736 -3.22 -12.48 5.74
C HIS A 736 -2.81 -12.48 4.26
N ILE A 737 -3.28 -13.47 3.50
CA ILE A 737 -2.94 -13.63 2.08
C ILE A 737 -3.71 -12.68 1.15
N GLY A 738 -4.65 -11.88 1.68
CA GLY A 738 -5.48 -10.94 0.91
C GLY A 738 -6.53 -11.64 0.03
N GLU A 739 -7.32 -10.85 -0.69
CA GLU A 739 -8.45 -11.35 -1.50
C GLU A 739 -8.03 -12.00 -2.84
N LYS A 740 -6.84 -11.65 -3.37
CA LYS A 740 -6.35 -12.12 -4.67
C LYS A 740 -4.85 -12.37 -4.66
N GLU A 741 -4.39 -13.36 -5.43
CA GLU A 741 -2.96 -13.60 -5.67
C GLU A 741 -2.43 -12.64 -6.76
N PHE A 742 -2.25 -11.37 -6.42
CA PHE A 742 -1.79 -10.38 -7.43
C PHE A 742 -0.34 -10.61 -7.89
N ALA A 743 0.45 -11.36 -7.12
CA ALA A 743 1.80 -11.78 -7.48
C ALA A 743 1.94 -13.29 -7.24
N LEU A 744 2.30 -14.04 -8.29
CA LEU A 744 2.44 -15.50 -8.21
C LEU A 744 3.47 -15.88 -7.14
N GLY A 745 3.10 -16.76 -6.20
CA GLY A 745 4.00 -17.21 -5.14
C GLY A 745 3.93 -16.39 -3.85
N LEU A 746 3.05 -15.39 -3.77
CA LEU A 746 2.79 -14.62 -2.54
C LEU A 746 2.38 -15.55 -1.39
N THR A 747 1.41 -16.44 -1.61
CA THR A 747 0.94 -17.39 -0.58
C THR A 747 2.06 -18.36 -0.17
N TYR A 748 2.79 -18.91 -1.15
CA TYR A 748 3.93 -19.80 -0.91
C TYR A 748 5.06 -19.13 -0.10
N VAL A 749 5.40 -17.88 -0.42
CA VAL A 749 6.42 -17.13 0.33
C VAL A 749 5.98 -16.93 1.77
N ALA A 750 4.73 -16.50 2.01
CA ALA A 750 4.23 -16.26 3.35
C ALA A 750 4.25 -17.52 4.22
N MET A 751 3.82 -18.67 3.68
CA MET A 751 3.77 -19.93 4.42
C MET A 751 5.17 -20.53 4.67
N SER A 752 6.08 -20.40 3.71
CA SER A 752 7.44 -20.96 3.81
C SER A 752 8.35 -20.25 4.82
N ARG A 753 7.86 -19.20 5.51
CA ARG A 753 8.62 -18.47 6.54
C ARG A 753 8.72 -19.22 7.86
N VAL A 754 7.77 -20.11 8.15
CA VAL A 754 7.75 -20.89 9.40
C VAL A 754 8.28 -22.31 9.19
N LYS A 755 8.68 -22.97 10.29
CA LYS A 755 9.22 -24.35 10.27
C LYS A 755 8.15 -25.44 10.31
N SER A 756 6.98 -25.14 10.89
CA SER A 756 5.91 -26.11 11.15
C SER A 756 4.54 -25.51 10.87
N LEU A 757 3.58 -26.34 10.47
CA LEU A 757 2.17 -25.97 10.34
C LEU A 757 1.59 -25.43 11.67
N LYS A 758 2.07 -25.90 12.82
CA LYS A 758 1.65 -25.41 14.15
C LYS A 758 2.17 -24.00 14.47
N SER A 759 3.16 -23.53 13.72
CA SER A 759 3.76 -22.19 13.88
C SER A 759 3.12 -21.15 12.96
N ILE A 760 2.09 -21.49 12.21
CA ILE A 760 1.35 -20.55 11.36
C ILE A 760 -0.12 -20.51 11.76
N LEU A 761 -0.67 -19.30 11.67
CA LEU A 761 -2.09 -19.01 11.83
C LEU A 761 -2.53 -18.13 10.65
N PHE A 762 -3.71 -18.35 10.11
CA PHE A 762 -4.23 -17.58 8.98
C PHE A 762 -5.41 -16.72 9.39
N TYR A 763 -5.55 -15.56 8.76
CA TYR A 763 -6.85 -14.92 8.68
C TYR A 763 -7.79 -15.77 7.81
N PRO A 764 -9.11 -15.75 8.03
CA PRO A 764 -10.06 -16.51 7.23
C PRO A 764 -9.91 -16.21 5.73
N PHE A 765 -9.88 -17.26 4.90
CA PHE A 765 -9.88 -17.14 3.44
C PHE A 765 -10.59 -18.34 2.80
N SER A 766 -11.06 -18.19 1.56
CA SER A 766 -11.81 -19.25 0.85
C SER A 766 -10.90 -20.18 0.05
N PHE A 767 -11.35 -21.41 -0.22
CA PHE A 767 -10.62 -22.33 -1.10
C PHE A 767 -10.35 -21.72 -2.49
N ALA A 768 -11.30 -20.95 -3.03
CA ALA A 768 -11.18 -20.25 -4.30
C ALA A 768 -9.97 -19.29 -4.35
N ARG A 769 -9.56 -18.72 -3.20
CA ARG A 769 -8.40 -17.83 -3.10
C ARG A 769 -7.09 -18.52 -3.46
N ILE A 770 -6.93 -19.79 -3.10
CA ILE A 770 -5.67 -20.53 -3.28
C ILE A 770 -5.70 -21.52 -4.45
N SER A 771 -6.89 -21.83 -5.00
CA SER A 771 -7.03 -22.68 -6.19
C SER A 771 -7.00 -21.91 -7.52
N LYS A 772 -7.42 -20.64 -7.55
CA LYS A 772 -7.40 -19.80 -8.77
C LYS A 772 -6.10 -19.03 -8.97
N LEU A 773 -4.96 -19.72 -8.95
CA LEU A 773 -3.66 -19.11 -9.25
C LEU A 773 -3.54 -18.81 -10.76
N ASN A 774 -2.89 -17.69 -11.11
CA ASN A 774 -2.83 -17.18 -12.48
C ASN A 774 -2.17 -18.19 -13.45
N SER A 775 -2.98 -18.87 -14.25
CA SER A 775 -2.56 -20.00 -15.09
C SER A 775 -1.54 -19.63 -16.15
N ALA A 776 -1.65 -18.45 -16.78
CA ALA A 776 -0.71 -18.03 -17.83
C ALA A 776 0.71 -17.78 -17.29
N ASN A 777 0.84 -17.03 -16.20
CA ASN A 777 2.14 -16.78 -15.58
C ASN A 777 2.73 -18.05 -14.94
N LEU A 778 1.87 -18.95 -14.46
CA LEU A 778 2.25 -20.26 -13.95
C LEU A 778 2.85 -21.15 -15.05
N MET A 779 2.22 -21.19 -16.24
CA MET A 779 2.73 -21.92 -17.41
C MET A 779 4.11 -21.40 -17.82
N LEU A 780 4.27 -20.08 -18.02
CA LEU A 780 5.56 -19.49 -18.40
C LEU A 780 6.69 -19.81 -17.40
N ARG A 781 6.37 -19.80 -16.11
CA ARG A 781 7.32 -20.17 -15.06
C ARG A 781 7.70 -21.65 -15.14
N ASN A 782 6.72 -22.52 -15.38
CA ASN A 782 6.95 -23.96 -15.50
C ASN A 782 7.76 -24.30 -16.76
N ASP A 783 7.50 -23.66 -17.89
CA ASP A 783 8.31 -23.79 -19.11
C ASP A 783 9.77 -23.40 -18.87
N PHE A 784 10.00 -22.34 -18.10
CA PHE A 784 11.34 -21.92 -17.74
C PHE A 784 12.02 -22.90 -16.77
N LEU A 785 11.29 -23.42 -15.78
CA LEU A 785 11.77 -24.50 -14.91
C LEU A 785 12.17 -25.75 -15.71
N GLN A 786 11.36 -26.13 -16.68
CA GLN A 786 11.67 -27.24 -17.59
C GLN A 786 12.90 -26.93 -18.45
N TYR A 787 12.99 -25.72 -19.00
CA TYR A 787 14.16 -25.28 -19.75
C TYR A 787 15.45 -25.33 -18.92
N ILE A 788 15.47 -24.80 -17.69
CA ILE A 788 16.69 -24.86 -16.86
C ILE A 788 17.00 -26.29 -16.40
N SER A 789 15.98 -27.18 -16.30
CA SER A 789 16.21 -28.59 -15.98
C SER A 789 16.98 -29.32 -17.09
N THR A 790 16.84 -28.94 -18.36
CA THR A 790 17.65 -29.51 -19.46
C THR A 790 19.10 -29.04 -19.42
N LYS A 791 19.39 -28.00 -18.64
CA LYS A 791 20.75 -27.48 -18.36
C LYS A 791 21.35 -28.08 -17.09
N CYS A 792 20.70 -29.05 -16.45
CA CYS A 792 21.28 -29.77 -15.32
C CYS A 792 22.47 -30.59 -15.83
N VAL A 793 23.66 -30.17 -15.42
CA VAL A 793 24.90 -30.91 -15.66
C VAL A 793 25.26 -31.58 -14.32
N PHE A 794 25.76 -32.83 -14.39
CA PHE A 794 26.17 -33.74 -13.31
C PHE A 794 25.15 -34.80 -12.87
#